data_AF-A0AA38TQ50-F1
#
_entry.id   AF-A0AA38TQ50-F1
#
_cell.length_a   1.000
_cell.length_b   1.000
_cell.length_c   1.000
_cell.angle_alpha   90.00
_cell.angle_beta   90.00
_cell.angle_gamma   90.00
#
_symmetry.space_group_name_H-M   'P 1'
#
loop_
_entity.id
_entity.type
_entity.pdbx_description
1 polymer ?
#
loop_
_entity_poly.entity_id
_entity_poly.type
_entity_poly.pdbx_seq_one_letter_code
_entity_poly.pdbx_strand_id
1 'polypeptide(L)'
;MADGEENDAVLSDLEEEEENSPAPVVIGGPSAAEDVSVSVERFREVVAELDRERKAREAVEKSKSELQVSFNRLKVLAHEAIKKRDEISRQRDEVSRANERLTAEVVEIGKEREEVLKEKEDFVKRLEELAKAKDSSRSEIETAAQMLVTGIDKISAKVNSFKNFSAGGLPRSQKYTGLPAVAYGVIKRTNEIVEELVRQIETTAKSRNEAREQMEQRNYEIAIEVSELEATISGLREEVSKRNSTLEGLEKSMDEKDGMISELERELDEKQDLVSDYGNKLRVLESRMDSQRPLLVNQLSYVSKIHDQICGVIKVIDGNKKEQSDLSDSLFVPQETDAEENIRASLAGLETISELSSMVLEKTKDLVAERSREVKSLNETVTQLVREKEHIGSLLRSALSRRVSADLSSKTNELFKVAENGLRESGINYKFSNHTGEGKVSALSDKAGNVESEDDEIYTLAGALENIIKQSQVEIIELQHTVDELRAELSLLKEHAEAQAKELLQRKQQVEELEEKERVANENVEGLMMDIAAAEEEITRWKVAAQQEAEAGKAVEQEYIAQLSTIRQELEEAKQVVIESEKKLKFKEETAAAAMAARDAAETSLKLADTRAARLRERLEELTRQLEELDTRKSSSNVNRSRYMCWPWLWLGLDSVGPRQPDTPQHTSNEMELSEPLL
;
A
#
# COMPACT_ATOMS: atom_id res chain seq x y z
N MET A 1 6.67 39.34 -46.18
CA MET A 1 5.28 39.45 -45.70
C MET A 1 5.22 38.47 -44.53
N ALA A 2 5.52 38.91 -43.30
CA ALA A 2 4.61 39.54 -42.32
C ALA A 2 3.41 38.61 -42.04
N ASP A 3 3.08 38.15 -40.84
CA ASP A 3 3.30 38.58 -39.44
C ASP A 3 3.28 37.35 -38.51
N GLY A 4 3.77 37.49 -37.28
CA GLY A 4 3.60 36.48 -36.23
C GLY A 4 4.34 36.82 -34.95
N GLU A 5 3.68 37.61 -34.10
CA GLU A 5 4.11 38.23 -32.84
C GLU A 5 4.72 37.26 -31.79
N GLU A 6 5.88 37.65 -31.25
CA GLU A 6 6.45 37.13 -30.00
C GLU A 6 5.86 37.93 -28.83
N ASN A 7 5.00 37.29 -28.03
CA ASN A 7 4.58 37.78 -26.72
C ASN A 7 5.55 37.27 -25.66
N ASP A 8 6.51 38.13 -25.30
CA ASP A 8 7.41 37.95 -24.17
C ASP A 8 6.72 38.54 -22.91
N ALA A 9 6.15 37.66 -22.10
CA ALA A 9 5.53 38.02 -20.83
C ALA A 9 6.46 37.62 -19.69
N VAL A 10 7.37 38.53 -19.30
CA VAL A 10 8.07 38.45 -18.02
C VAL A 10 7.57 39.59 -17.15
N LEU A 11 6.76 39.20 -16.16
CA LEU A 11 6.21 40.07 -15.14
C LEU A 11 7.31 40.50 -14.16
N SER A 12 7.24 41.79 -13.85
CA SER A 12 7.88 42.52 -12.77
C SER A 12 7.52 41.97 -11.39
N ASP A 13 8.51 41.82 -10.51
CA ASP A 13 8.35 42.00 -9.07
C ASP A 13 9.38 43.02 -8.56
N LEU A 14 8.81 44.11 -8.04
CA LEU A 14 9.44 45.23 -7.36
C LEU A 14 9.30 45.01 -5.84
N GLU A 15 10.38 45.30 -5.12
CA GLU A 15 10.43 45.81 -3.74
C GLU A 15 9.93 44.92 -2.59
N GLU A 16 10.85 44.56 -1.67
CA GLU A 16 10.83 44.92 -0.24
C GLU A 16 12.00 44.24 0.52
N GLU A 17 13.19 44.84 0.44
CA GLU A 17 14.25 44.67 1.45
C GLU A 17 14.62 46.06 1.96
N GLU A 18 14.17 46.43 3.16
CA GLU A 18 14.86 47.28 4.16
C GLU A 18 13.86 47.82 5.19
N GLU A 19 13.70 47.14 6.33
CA GLU A 19 13.58 47.78 7.64
C GLU A 19 13.53 46.71 8.75
N ASN A 20 14.62 46.58 9.52
CA ASN A 20 14.52 46.33 10.95
C ASN A 20 15.83 46.70 11.65
N SER A 21 15.78 47.84 12.35
CA SER A 21 16.84 48.37 13.20
C SER A 21 17.05 47.51 14.46
N PRO A 22 18.28 47.35 15.00
CA PRO A 22 18.48 46.73 16.30
C PRO A 22 18.31 47.76 17.43
N ALA A 23 17.48 47.45 18.42
CA ALA A 23 17.33 48.24 19.64
C ALA A 23 18.58 48.13 20.55
N PRO A 24 18.93 49.17 21.33
CA PRO A 24 20.13 49.18 22.17
C PRO A 24 19.84 48.54 23.54
N VAL A 25 20.56 47.46 23.88
CA VAL A 25 20.54 46.88 25.22
C VAL A 25 21.49 47.67 26.13
N VAL A 26 20.90 48.37 27.09
CA VAL A 26 21.59 49.01 28.22
C VAL A 26 22.06 47.93 29.19
N ILE A 27 23.38 47.83 29.40
CA ILE A 27 23.98 46.99 30.45
C ILE A 27 24.55 47.91 31.53
N GLY A 28 23.90 47.92 32.69
CA GLY A 28 24.49 48.40 33.94
C GLY A 28 25.11 47.23 34.72
N GLY A 29 26.36 47.39 35.16
CA GLY A 29 26.91 46.66 36.32
C GLY A 29 26.86 47.54 37.57
N PRO A 30 27.19 47.07 38.81
CA PRO A 30 28.17 45.99 39.07
C PRO A 30 27.85 45.02 40.25
N SER A 31 28.49 43.85 40.25
CA SER A 31 28.95 43.14 41.48
C SER A 31 29.97 42.08 41.07
N ALA A 32 31.21 42.24 41.51
CA ALA A 32 32.35 41.41 41.13
C ALA A 32 33.03 40.87 42.40
N ALA A 33 33.17 39.54 42.49
CA ALA A 33 34.39 38.87 42.99
C ALA A 33 34.31 37.33 42.94
N GLU A 34 33.13 36.71 43.10
CA GLU A 34 32.99 35.24 43.04
C GLU A 34 32.55 34.70 41.67
N ASP A 35 31.94 35.53 40.82
CA ASP A 35 31.45 35.13 39.49
C ASP A 35 32.54 35.02 38.42
N VAL A 36 33.75 35.55 38.65
CA VAL A 36 34.79 35.64 37.62
C VAL A 36 35.45 34.29 37.34
N SER A 37 35.60 33.40 38.32
CA SER A 37 36.16 32.06 38.12
C SER A 37 35.20 31.15 37.33
N VAL A 38 33.90 31.18 37.69
CA VAL A 38 32.84 30.43 36.99
C VAL A 38 32.66 30.94 35.55
N SER A 39 32.81 32.25 35.32
CA SER A 39 32.69 32.85 34.00
C SER A 39 33.88 32.50 33.07
N VAL A 40 35.10 32.39 33.60
CA VAL A 40 36.30 31.99 32.82
C VAL A 40 36.27 30.51 32.45
N GLU A 41 35.75 29.64 33.32
CA GLU A 41 35.56 28.21 33.02
C GLU A 41 34.49 27.98 31.97
N ARG A 42 33.34 28.67 32.08
CA ARG A 42 32.30 28.66 31.03
C ARG A 42 32.83 29.21 29.70
N PHE A 43 33.65 30.25 29.72
CA PHE A 43 34.26 30.78 28.49
C PHE A 43 35.17 29.76 27.81
N ARG A 44 35.98 29.01 28.58
CA ARG A 44 36.81 27.92 28.04
C ARG A 44 35.98 26.77 27.47
N GLU A 45 34.88 26.43 28.12
CA GLU A 45 33.96 25.38 27.66
C GLU A 45 33.27 25.77 26.35
N VAL A 46 32.79 27.00 26.23
CA VAL A 46 32.20 27.55 24.99
C VAL A 46 33.21 27.59 23.85
N VAL A 47 34.46 27.96 24.12
CA VAL A 47 35.53 27.90 23.10
C VAL A 47 35.78 26.47 22.64
N ALA A 48 35.79 25.49 23.57
CA ALA A 48 35.95 24.08 23.22
C ALA A 48 34.75 23.54 22.44
N GLU A 49 33.53 23.97 22.74
CA GLU A 49 32.33 23.64 21.95
C GLU A 49 32.38 24.23 20.54
N LEU A 50 32.80 25.49 20.40
CA LEU A 50 32.97 26.14 19.09
C LEU A 50 34.04 25.43 18.25
N ASP A 51 35.13 24.95 18.86
CA ASP A 51 36.14 24.14 18.18
C ASP A 51 35.62 22.76 17.78
N ARG A 52 34.78 22.11 18.60
CA ARG A 52 34.11 20.84 18.23
C ARG A 52 33.13 21.05 17.08
N GLU A 53 32.38 22.15 17.12
CA GLU A 53 31.42 22.51 16.07
C GLU A 53 32.14 22.84 14.75
N ARG A 54 33.27 23.56 14.79
CA ARG A 54 34.13 23.78 13.60
C ARG A 54 34.63 22.47 13.01
N LYS A 55 35.14 21.55 13.83
CA LYS A 55 35.58 20.22 13.37
C LYS A 55 34.43 19.40 12.77
N ALA A 56 33.24 19.49 13.35
CA ALA A 56 32.05 18.84 12.80
C ALA A 56 31.65 19.43 11.44
N ARG A 57 31.69 20.76 11.30
CA ARG A 57 31.44 21.44 10.01
C ARG A 57 32.46 21.03 8.94
N GLU A 58 33.75 21.00 9.26
CA GLU A 58 34.80 20.54 8.34
C GLU A 58 34.59 19.07 7.91
N ALA A 59 34.18 18.19 8.83
CA ALA A 59 33.88 16.80 8.52
C ALA A 59 32.66 16.66 7.59
N VAL A 60 31.62 17.47 7.81
CA VAL A 60 30.42 17.51 6.96
C VAL A 60 30.75 18.06 5.57
N GLU A 61 31.54 19.13 5.47
CA GLU A 61 31.98 19.64 4.17
C GLU A 61 32.82 18.61 3.40
N LYS A 62 33.73 17.92 4.09
CA LYS A 62 34.51 16.84 3.49
C LYS A 62 33.59 15.72 2.97
N SER A 63 32.64 15.26 3.78
CA SER A 63 31.66 14.25 3.36
C SER A 63 30.81 14.72 2.17
N LYS A 64 30.41 15.99 2.14
CA LYS A 64 29.68 16.59 1.01
C LYS A 64 30.53 16.56 -0.26
N SER A 65 31.81 16.90 -0.18
CA SER A 65 32.72 16.87 -1.32
C SER A 65 32.97 15.44 -1.85
N GLU A 66 33.09 14.45 -0.95
CA GLU A 66 33.21 13.04 -1.31
C GLU A 66 31.95 12.51 -2.00
N LEU A 67 30.77 12.88 -1.47
CA LEU A 67 29.49 12.53 -2.07
C LEU A 67 29.34 13.17 -3.46
N GLN A 68 29.73 14.44 -3.62
CA GLN A 68 29.72 15.12 -4.93
C GLN A 68 30.61 14.42 -5.96
N VAL A 69 31.79 13.96 -5.55
CA VAL A 69 32.70 13.19 -6.42
C VAL A 69 32.07 11.84 -6.80
N SER A 70 31.43 11.15 -5.86
CA SER A 70 30.75 9.88 -6.13
C SER A 70 29.56 10.05 -7.09
N PHE A 71 28.79 11.12 -6.93
CA PHE A 71 27.66 11.48 -7.80
C PHE A 71 28.15 11.79 -9.22
N ASN A 72 29.21 12.57 -9.36
CA ASN A 72 29.81 12.85 -10.66
C ASN A 72 30.31 11.57 -11.35
N ARG A 73 30.92 10.64 -10.59
CA ARG A 73 31.35 9.34 -11.13
C ARG A 73 30.16 8.50 -11.59
N LEU A 74 29.07 8.47 -10.82
CA LEU A 74 27.85 7.77 -11.21
C LEU A 74 27.22 8.38 -12.47
N LYS A 75 27.21 9.71 -12.58
CA LYS A 75 26.74 10.42 -13.77
C LYS A 75 27.51 10.01 -15.01
N VAL A 76 28.84 9.91 -14.93
CA VAL A 76 29.67 9.44 -16.05
C VAL A 76 29.34 7.99 -16.43
N LEU A 77 29.19 7.11 -15.44
CA LEU A 77 28.82 5.70 -15.69
C LEU A 77 27.44 5.58 -16.34
N ALA A 78 26.46 6.37 -15.92
CA ALA A 78 25.14 6.41 -16.53
C ALA A 78 25.19 6.85 -18.00
N HIS A 79 25.97 7.90 -18.32
CA HIS A 79 26.16 8.35 -19.70
C HIS A 79 26.88 7.29 -20.55
N GLU A 80 27.87 6.58 -19.99
CA GLU A 80 28.55 5.50 -20.70
C GLU A 80 27.62 4.31 -20.97
N ALA A 81 26.76 3.95 -20.02
CA ALA A 81 25.75 2.91 -20.19
C ALA A 81 24.73 3.25 -21.30
N ILE A 82 24.24 4.49 -21.32
CA ILE A 82 23.36 4.99 -22.39
C ILE A 82 24.06 4.92 -23.74
N LYS A 83 25.31 5.39 -23.83
CA LYS A 83 26.10 5.35 -25.05
C LYS A 83 26.30 3.93 -25.58
N LYS A 84 26.55 2.94 -24.70
CA LYS A 84 26.68 1.53 -25.07
C LYS A 84 25.37 0.94 -25.58
N ARG A 85 24.24 1.26 -24.94
CA ARG A 85 22.91 0.84 -25.39
C ARG A 85 22.61 1.36 -26.78
N ASP A 86 22.85 2.64 -27.03
CA ASP A 86 22.56 3.28 -28.31
C ASP A 86 23.46 2.71 -29.42
N GLU A 87 24.71 2.38 -29.11
CA GLU A 87 25.62 1.72 -30.04
C GLU A 87 25.16 0.30 -30.43
N ILE A 88 24.71 -0.49 -29.44
CA ILE A 88 24.12 -1.82 -29.71
C ILE A 88 22.86 -1.69 -30.58
N SER A 89 22.05 -0.66 -30.36
CA SER A 89 20.87 -0.40 -31.18
C SER A 89 21.24 -0.11 -32.64
N ARG A 90 22.26 0.73 -32.89
CA ARG A 90 22.73 0.99 -34.26
C ARG A 90 23.24 -0.26 -34.96
N GLN A 91 24.03 -1.09 -34.26
CA GLN A 91 24.53 -2.35 -34.80
C GLN A 91 23.38 -3.30 -35.18
N ARG A 92 22.34 -3.39 -34.36
CA ARG A 92 21.14 -4.18 -34.67
C ARG A 92 20.45 -3.68 -35.95
N ASP A 93 20.29 -2.37 -36.08
CA ASP A 93 19.64 -1.78 -37.27
C ASP A 93 20.48 -2.00 -38.54
N GLU A 94 21.81 -1.95 -38.45
CA GLU A 94 22.71 -2.28 -39.55
C GLU A 94 22.61 -3.75 -39.98
N VAL A 95 22.55 -4.68 -39.02
CA VAL A 95 22.32 -6.10 -39.31
C VAL A 95 20.96 -6.33 -39.96
N SER A 96 19.91 -5.63 -39.49
CA SER A 96 18.58 -5.71 -40.10
C SER A 96 18.59 -5.26 -41.56
N ARG A 97 19.23 -4.11 -41.86
CA ARG A 97 19.37 -3.62 -43.24
C ARG A 97 20.21 -4.54 -44.11
N ALA A 98 21.23 -5.19 -43.57
CA ALA A 98 22.02 -6.18 -44.30
C ALA A 98 21.20 -7.42 -44.66
N ASN A 99 20.37 -7.91 -43.72
CA ASN A 99 19.46 -9.03 -43.97
C ASN A 99 18.40 -8.72 -45.05
N GLU A 100 17.84 -7.51 -45.03
CA GLU A 100 16.90 -7.06 -46.08
C GLU A 100 17.55 -7.08 -47.47
N ARG A 101 18.80 -6.62 -47.58
CA ARG A 101 19.55 -6.64 -48.85
C ARG A 101 19.83 -8.05 -49.35
N LEU A 102 20.27 -8.95 -48.47
CA LEU A 102 20.51 -10.35 -48.83
C LEU A 102 19.22 -11.05 -49.26
N THR A 103 18.10 -10.73 -48.59
CA THR A 103 16.78 -11.27 -48.98
C THR A 103 16.38 -10.80 -50.37
N ALA A 104 16.62 -9.53 -50.70
CA ALA A 104 16.37 -9.01 -52.05
C ALA A 104 17.25 -9.67 -53.12
N GLU A 105 18.54 -9.91 -52.84
CA GLU A 105 19.46 -10.58 -53.76
C GLU A 105 19.05 -12.03 -54.04
N VAL A 106 18.59 -12.77 -53.02
CA VAL A 106 18.07 -14.13 -53.19
C VAL A 106 16.83 -14.17 -54.10
N VAL A 107 15.96 -13.17 -54.01
CA VAL A 107 14.78 -13.06 -54.88
C VAL A 107 15.19 -12.83 -56.34
N GLU A 108 16.19 -11.98 -56.60
CA GLU A 108 16.68 -11.74 -57.96
C GLU A 108 17.37 -12.98 -58.57
N ILE A 109 18.21 -13.69 -57.81
CA ILE A 109 18.81 -14.96 -58.25
C ILE A 109 17.72 -16.01 -58.59
N GLY A 110 16.61 -15.99 -57.84
CA GLY A 110 15.45 -16.84 -58.11
C GLY A 110 14.83 -16.58 -59.49
N LYS A 111 14.70 -15.31 -59.87
CA LYS A 111 14.16 -14.90 -61.18
C LYS A 111 15.10 -15.28 -62.33
N GLU A 112 16.40 -15.03 -62.18
CA GLU A 112 17.40 -15.39 -63.20
C GLU A 112 17.41 -16.90 -63.49
N ARG A 113 17.26 -17.74 -62.45
CA ARG A 113 17.16 -19.20 -62.60
C ARG A 113 15.93 -19.63 -63.40
N GLU A 114 14.80 -18.96 -63.22
CA GLU A 114 13.56 -19.27 -63.94
C GLU A 114 13.68 -18.96 -65.43
N GLU A 115 14.31 -17.83 -65.79
CA GLU A 115 14.56 -17.45 -67.18
C GLU A 115 15.46 -18.47 -67.92
N VAL A 116 16.56 -18.91 -67.29
CA VAL A 116 17.46 -19.92 -67.86
C VAL A 116 16.74 -21.25 -68.12
N LEU A 117 15.79 -21.62 -67.25
CA LEU A 117 15.02 -22.86 -67.40
C LEU A 117 14.10 -22.78 -68.62
N LYS A 118 13.49 -21.63 -68.85
CA LYS A 118 12.63 -21.37 -70.02
C LYS A 118 13.40 -21.41 -71.34
N GLU A 119 14.60 -20.82 -71.39
CA GLU A 119 15.47 -20.88 -72.58
C GLU A 119 15.87 -22.32 -72.94
N LYS A 120 16.15 -23.15 -71.93
CA LYS A 120 16.48 -24.57 -72.12
C LYS A 120 15.32 -25.34 -72.74
N GLU A 121 14.08 -25.09 -72.33
CA GLU A 121 12.89 -25.74 -72.91
C GLU A 121 12.69 -25.38 -74.38
N ASP A 122 12.92 -24.14 -74.76
CA ASP A 122 12.75 -23.69 -76.15
C ASP A 122 13.84 -24.23 -77.07
N PHE A 123 15.06 -24.45 -76.56
CA PHE A 123 16.13 -25.10 -77.31
C PHE A 123 15.82 -26.57 -77.63
N VAL A 124 15.17 -27.28 -76.71
CA VAL A 124 14.74 -28.68 -76.90
C VAL A 124 13.67 -28.79 -77.99
N LYS A 125 12.69 -27.88 -78.02
CA LYS A 125 11.64 -27.86 -79.06
C LYS A 125 12.22 -27.70 -80.47
N ARG A 126 13.21 -26.81 -80.64
CA ARG A 126 13.85 -26.56 -81.96
C ARG A 126 14.64 -27.77 -82.50
N LEU A 127 15.26 -28.55 -81.62
CA LEU A 127 15.96 -29.78 -82.02
C LEU A 127 14.99 -30.88 -82.46
N GLU A 128 13.80 -30.93 -81.85
CA GLU A 128 12.76 -31.90 -82.19
C GLU A 128 12.09 -31.60 -83.54
N GLU A 129 11.94 -30.32 -83.89
CA GLU A 129 11.37 -29.86 -85.17
C GLU A 129 12.29 -30.15 -86.37
N LEU A 130 13.61 -30.02 -86.19
CA LEU A 130 14.60 -30.27 -87.25
C LEU A 130 14.77 -31.76 -87.58
N ALA A 131 14.55 -32.64 -86.61
CA ALA A 131 14.55 -34.09 -86.82
C ALA A 131 13.29 -34.56 -87.57
N LYS A 132 12.13 -33.94 -87.29
CA LYS A 132 10.85 -34.27 -87.92
C LYS A 132 10.78 -33.86 -89.41
N ALA A 133 11.46 -32.79 -89.83
CA ALA A 133 11.44 -32.31 -91.21
C ALA A 133 12.26 -33.16 -92.21
N LYS A 134 13.21 -33.98 -91.72
CA LYS A 134 14.18 -34.72 -92.55
C LYS A 134 13.69 -36.11 -92.96
N ASP A 135 12.92 -36.78 -92.11
CA ASP A 135 12.39 -38.12 -92.38
C ASP A 135 11.03 -38.11 -93.09
N SER A 136 10.35 -36.95 -93.12
CA SER A 136 8.97 -36.84 -93.58
C SER A 136 8.85 -36.90 -95.11
N SER A 137 9.68 -36.16 -95.86
CA SER A 137 9.48 -35.96 -97.30
C SER A 137 9.48 -37.23 -98.18
N ARG A 138 10.08 -38.35 -97.73
CA ARG A 138 10.30 -39.53 -98.58
C ARG A 138 9.37 -40.72 -98.31
N SER A 139 8.83 -40.84 -97.09
CA SER A 139 7.79 -41.82 -96.75
C SER A 139 6.38 -41.29 -96.97
N GLU A 140 6.23 -40.02 -97.33
CA GLU A 140 4.97 -39.28 -97.30
C GLU A 140 3.98 -39.61 -98.41
N ILE A 141 4.41 -40.11 -99.57
CA ILE A 141 3.49 -40.20 -100.73
C ILE A 141 2.78 -41.56 -100.80
N GLU A 142 3.47 -42.66 -100.51
CA GLU A 142 2.93 -44.02 -100.73
C GLU A 142 2.32 -44.61 -99.45
N THR A 143 2.92 -44.31 -98.30
CA THR A 143 2.35 -44.60 -96.98
C THR A 143 1.13 -43.71 -96.69
N ALA A 144 1.00 -42.52 -97.30
CA ALA A 144 -0.14 -41.63 -97.07
C ALA A 144 -1.49 -42.26 -97.44
N ALA A 145 -1.60 -42.97 -98.56
CA ALA A 145 -2.89 -43.55 -98.97
C ALA A 145 -3.37 -44.67 -98.01
N GLN A 146 -2.45 -45.52 -97.53
CA GLN A 146 -2.78 -46.59 -96.57
C GLN A 146 -2.85 -46.10 -95.11
N MET A 147 -2.05 -45.10 -94.73
CA MET A 147 -2.09 -44.43 -93.43
C MET A 147 -3.30 -43.51 -93.27
N LEU A 148 -3.87 -42.95 -94.34
CA LEU A 148 -5.09 -42.14 -94.23
C LEU A 148 -6.28 -43.00 -93.77
N VAL A 149 -6.41 -44.23 -94.29
CA VAL A 149 -7.49 -45.15 -93.92
C VAL A 149 -7.25 -45.80 -92.54
N THR A 150 -6.05 -46.29 -92.26
CA THR A 150 -5.74 -46.87 -90.94
C THR A 150 -5.57 -45.80 -89.85
N GLY A 151 -5.13 -44.60 -90.20
CA GLY A 151 -5.00 -43.44 -89.32
C GLY A 151 -6.34 -42.87 -88.91
N ILE A 152 -7.32 -42.77 -89.82
CA ILE A 152 -8.67 -42.35 -89.43
C ILE A 152 -9.33 -43.38 -88.51
N ASP A 153 -9.10 -44.68 -88.69
CA ASP A 153 -9.64 -45.70 -87.78
C ASP A 153 -8.99 -45.63 -86.39
N LYS A 154 -7.69 -45.29 -86.28
CA LYS A 154 -7.01 -45.03 -84.99
C LYS A 154 -7.43 -43.73 -84.32
N ILE A 155 -7.64 -42.66 -85.09
CA ILE A 155 -8.15 -41.38 -84.60
C ILE A 155 -9.60 -41.56 -84.14
N SER A 156 -10.42 -42.22 -84.93
CA SER A 156 -11.81 -42.57 -84.61
C SER A 156 -11.90 -43.44 -83.35
N ALA A 157 -11.01 -44.43 -83.19
CA ALA A 157 -10.94 -45.25 -81.98
C ALA A 157 -10.49 -44.46 -80.72
N LYS A 158 -9.59 -43.47 -80.85
CA LYS A 158 -9.23 -42.57 -79.74
C LYS A 158 -10.34 -41.56 -79.42
N VAL A 159 -11.14 -41.18 -80.41
CA VAL A 159 -12.27 -40.24 -80.27
C VAL A 159 -13.56 -40.97 -79.83
N ASN A 160 -13.61 -42.31 -79.89
CA ASN A 160 -14.76 -43.11 -79.44
C ASN A 160 -15.08 -42.99 -77.94
N SER A 161 -14.18 -42.46 -77.11
CA SER A 161 -14.51 -42.10 -75.71
C SER A 161 -15.53 -40.96 -75.62
N PHE A 162 -15.74 -40.25 -76.73
CA PHE A 162 -16.54 -39.04 -76.80
C PHE A 162 -17.83 -39.22 -77.63
N LYS A 163 -17.76 -39.96 -78.74
CA LYS A 163 -18.91 -40.32 -79.60
C LYS A 163 -18.54 -41.49 -80.52
N ASN A 164 -19.44 -42.44 -80.69
CA ASN A 164 -19.16 -43.66 -81.46
C ASN A 164 -19.22 -43.41 -82.98
N PHE A 165 -18.07 -43.16 -83.60
CA PHE A 165 -17.95 -42.95 -85.05
C PHE A 165 -17.74 -44.26 -85.85
N SER A 166 -17.58 -45.40 -85.16
CA SER A 166 -17.29 -46.71 -85.76
C SER A 166 -18.47 -47.43 -86.42
N ALA A 167 -19.71 -46.98 -86.22
CA ALA A 167 -20.91 -47.78 -86.51
C ALA A 167 -21.35 -47.88 -87.99
N GLY A 168 -20.55 -47.43 -88.98
CA GLY A 168 -21.03 -47.38 -90.38
C GLY A 168 -20.01 -47.33 -91.52
N GLY A 169 -18.70 -47.49 -91.26
CA GLY A 169 -17.68 -47.36 -92.32
C GLY A 169 -17.57 -45.94 -92.91
N LEU A 170 -16.58 -45.70 -93.78
CA LEU A 170 -16.32 -44.37 -94.35
C LEU A 170 -17.57 -43.87 -95.13
N PRO A 171 -18.02 -42.62 -94.94
CA PRO A 171 -19.14 -42.06 -95.68
C PRO A 171 -18.93 -42.19 -97.20
N ARG A 172 -19.83 -42.89 -97.90
CA ARG A 172 -19.69 -43.12 -99.34
C ARG A 172 -20.24 -41.95 -100.15
N SER A 173 -19.47 -41.48 -101.12
CA SER A 173 -19.96 -40.56 -102.16
C SER A 173 -20.63 -41.36 -103.28
N GLN A 174 -21.77 -40.88 -103.78
CA GLN A 174 -22.36 -41.41 -105.03
C GLN A 174 -21.70 -40.81 -106.30
N LYS A 175 -20.90 -39.74 -106.17
CA LYS A 175 -20.30 -39.00 -107.30
C LYS A 175 -18.88 -39.43 -107.68
N TYR A 176 -18.15 -40.08 -106.78
CA TYR A 176 -16.75 -40.45 -106.96
C TYR A 176 -16.57 -41.96 -106.74
N THR A 177 -15.64 -42.59 -107.46
CA THR A 177 -15.28 -44.02 -107.32
C THR A 177 -13.75 -44.16 -107.18
N GLY A 178 -13.27 -45.25 -106.57
CA GLY A 178 -11.83 -45.43 -106.31
C GLY A 178 -11.25 -44.47 -105.27
N LEU A 179 -10.00 -44.05 -105.45
CA LEU A 179 -9.26 -43.21 -104.50
C LEU A 179 -9.96 -41.86 -104.17
N PRO A 180 -10.58 -41.15 -105.13
CA PRO A 180 -11.34 -39.93 -104.84
C PRO A 180 -12.58 -40.15 -103.94
N ALA A 181 -13.20 -41.32 -103.98
CA ALA A 181 -14.33 -41.66 -103.10
C ALA A 181 -13.88 -41.88 -101.65
N VAL A 182 -12.72 -42.52 -101.49
CA VAL A 182 -12.05 -42.71 -100.20
C VAL A 182 -11.65 -41.35 -99.64
N ALA A 183 -11.06 -40.48 -100.47
CA ALA A 183 -10.72 -39.11 -100.06
C ALA A 183 -11.95 -38.33 -99.58
N TYR A 184 -13.08 -38.40 -100.31
CA TYR A 184 -14.33 -37.75 -99.88
C TYR A 184 -14.84 -38.29 -98.53
N GLY A 185 -14.87 -39.61 -98.35
CA GLY A 185 -15.33 -40.21 -97.09
C GLY A 185 -14.42 -39.84 -95.91
N VAL A 186 -13.11 -39.81 -96.14
CA VAL A 186 -12.12 -39.38 -95.14
C VAL A 186 -12.33 -37.91 -94.79
N ILE A 187 -12.49 -37.02 -95.78
CA ILE A 187 -12.76 -35.60 -95.55
C ILE A 187 -14.04 -35.41 -94.74
N LYS A 188 -15.14 -36.07 -95.12
CA LYS A 188 -16.43 -35.90 -94.43
C LYS A 188 -16.37 -36.38 -92.97
N ARG A 189 -15.81 -37.56 -92.72
CA ARG A 189 -15.64 -38.09 -91.35
C ARG A 189 -14.69 -37.21 -90.53
N THR A 190 -13.63 -36.70 -91.15
CA THR A 190 -12.69 -35.79 -90.48
C THR A 190 -13.39 -34.51 -90.06
N ASN A 191 -14.27 -33.95 -90.91
CA ASN A 191 -15.08 -32.79 -90.54
C ASN A 191 -16.03 -33.10 -89.37
N GLU A 192 -16.71 -34.25 -89.37
CA GLU A 192 -17.57 -34.66 -88.24
C GLU A 192 -16.78 -34.82 -86.92
N ILE A 193 -15.55 -35.36 -86.98
CA ILE A 193 -14.64 -35.45 -85.83
C ILE A 193 -14.17 -34.07 -85.38
N VAL A 194 -13.80 -33.19 -86.31
CA VAL A 194 -13.37 -31.82 -86.02
C VAL A 194 -14.51 -31.02 -85.40
N GLU A 195 -15.73 -31.11 -85.92
CA GLU A 195 -16.92 -30.47 -85.34
C GLU A 195 -17.18 -30.95 -83.90
N GLU A 196 -17.04 -32.24 -83.63
CA GLU A 196 -17.22 -32.79 -82.29
C GLU A 196 -16.08 -32.36 -81.33
N LEU A 197 -14.82 -32.33 -81.80
CA LEU A 197 -13.68 -31.83 -81.03
C LEU A 197 -13.83 -30.33 -80.73
N VAL A 198 -14.26 -29.53 -81.71
CA VAL A 198 -14.55 -28.10 -81.52
C VAL A 198 -15.67 -27.93 -80.48
N ARG A 199 -16.76 -28.69 -80.58
CA ARG A 199 -17.84 -28.68 -79.58
C ARG A 199 -17.33 -29.02 -78.17
N GLN A 200 -16.37 -29.94 -78.04
CA GLN A 200 -15.75 -30.26 -76.75
C GLN A 200 -14.83 -29.18 -76.23
N ILE A 201 -14.01 -28.58 -77.12
CA ILE A 201 -13.17 -27.45 -76.77
C ILE A 201 -14.05 -26.28 -76.32
N GLU A 202 -15.16 -26.02 -77.00
CA GLU A 202 -16.12 -24.98 -76.63
C GLU A 202 -16.80 -25.27 -75.29
N THR A 203 -17.27 -26.51 -75.05
CA THR A 203 -17.88 -26.88 -73.76
C THR A 203 -16.87 -26.84 -72.61
N THR A 204 -15.62 -27.27 -72.83
CA THR A 204 -14.53 -27.19 -71.84
C THR A 204 -14.09 -25.74 -71.61
N ALA A 205 -14.03 -24.93 -72.67
CA ALA A 205 -13.73 -23.51 -72.56
C ALA A 205 -14.85 -22.78 -71.79
N LYS A 206 -16.11 -23.15 -72.04
CA LYS A 206 -17.27 -22.64 -71.32
C LYS A 206 -17.21 -23.02 -69.85
N SER A 207 -16.99 -24.30 -69.50
CA SER A 207 -16.89 -24.72 -68.09
C SER A 207 -15.70 -24.09 -67.38
N ARG A 208 -14.57 -23.90 -68.06
CA ARG A 208 -13.40 -23.17 -67.53
C ARG A 208 -13.70 -21.69 -67.31
N ASN A 209 -14.43 -21.04 -68.23
CA ASN A 209 -14.82 -19.65 -68.06
C ASN A 209 -15.84 -19.51 -66.92
N GLU A 210 -16.82 -20.40 -66.80
CA GLU A 210 -17.74 -20.47 -65.67
C GLU A 210 -16.98 -20.65 -64.34
N ALA A 211 -15.95 -21.52 -64.30
CA ALA A 211 -15.11 -21.67 -63.10
C ALA A 211 -14.29 -20.41 -62.78
N ARG A 212 -13.83 -19.66 -63.79
CA ARG A 212 -13.18 -18.36 -63.57
C ARG A 212 -14.14 -17.30 -63.05
N GLU A 213 -15.35 -17.23 -63.60
CA GLU A 213 -16.38 -16.30 -63.12
C GLU A 213 -16.76 -16.60 -61.66
N GLN A 214 -16.90 -17.87 -61.29
CA GLN A 214 -17.13 -18.27 -59.90
C GLN A 214 -15.94 -17.91 -59.00
N MET A 215 -14.71 -18.12 -59.46
CA MET A 215 -13.51 -17.73 -58.73
C MET A 215 -13.42 -16.22 -58.56
N GLU A 216 -13.74 -15.43 -59.60
CA GLU A 216 -13.78 -13.97 -59.54
C GLU A 216 -14.87 -13.49 -58.58
N GLN A 217 -16.07 -14.08 -58.60
CA GLN A 217 -17.13 -13.79 -57.63
C GLN A 217 -16.67 -14.05 -56.18
N ARG A 218 -16.04 -15.20 -55.93
CA ARG A 218 -15.45 -15.49 -54.60
C ARG A 218 -14.34 -14.51 -54.23
N ASN A 219 -13.54 -14.07 -55.20
CA ASN A 219 -12.48 -13.10 -54.95
C ASN A 219 -13.06 -11.72 -54.58
N TYR A 220 -14.18 -11.31 -55.18
CA TYR A 220 -14.91 -10.11 -54.77
C TYR A 220 -15.53 -10.26 -53.37
N GLU A 221 -16.11 -11.40 -53.06
CA GLU A 221 -16.65 -11.71 -51.72
C GLU A 221 -15.55 -11.63 -50.65
N ILE A 222 -14.41 -12.27 -50.88
CA ILE A 222 -13.24 -12.19 -49.99
C ILE A 222 -12.76 -10.74 -49.84
N ALA A 223 -12.73 -9.95 -50.92
CA ALA A 223 -12.31 -8.55 -50.83
C ALA A 223 -13.26 -7.69 -49.98
N ILE A 224 -14.57 -7.96 -50.04
CA ILE A 224 -15.57 -7.31 -49.19
C ILE A 224 -15.35 -7.72 -47.72
N GLU A 225 -15.25 -9.02 -47.44
CA GLU A 225 -15.00 -9.53 -46.08
C GLU A 225 -13.70 -8.95 -45.49
N VAL A 226 -12.62 -8.90 -46.26
CA VAL A 226 -11.35 -8.28 -45.84
C VAL A 226 -11.54 -6.79 -45.54
N SER A 227 -12.28 -6.05 -46.38
CA SER A 227 -12.55 -4.63 -46.16
C SER A 227 -13.36 -4.39 -44.87
N GLU A 228 -14.35 -5.25 -44.61
CA GLU A 228 -15.15 -5.20 -43.37
C GLU A 228 -14.29 -5.50 -42.14
N LEU A 229 -13.44 -6.53 -42.21
CA LEU A 229 -12.49 -6.84 -41.14
C LEU A 229 -11.50 -5.69 -40.91
N GLU A 230 -10.96 -5.08 -41.96
CA GLU A 230 -10.07 -3.92 -41.85
C GLU A 230 -10.76 -2.71 -41.19
N ALA A 231 -12.04 -2.47 -41.50
CA ALA A 231 -12.82 -1.43 -40.85
C ALA A 231 -13.03 -1.73 -39.35
N THR A 232 -13.36 -2.98 -38.99
CA THR A 232 -13.51 -3.38 -37.57
C THR A 232 -12.19 -3.28 -36.81
N ILE A 233 -11.07 -3.70 -37.40
CA ILE A 233 -9.74 -3.57 -36.81
C ILE A 233 -9.39 -2.09 -36.59
N SER A 234 -9.72 -1.22 -37.55
CA SER A 234 -9.48 0.22 -37.44
C SER A 234 -10.30 0.84 -36.29
N GLY A 235 -11.59 0.49 -36.18
CA GLY A 235 -12.43 0.94 -35.05
C GLY A 235 -11.92 0.45 -33.70
N LEU A 236 -11.51 -0.82 -33.60
CA LEU A 236 -10.92 -1.36 -32.37
C LEU A 236 -9.61 -0.64 -31.99
N ARG A 237 -8.77 -0.27 -32.97
CA ARG A 237 -7.54 0.50 -32.71
C ARG A 237 -7.84 1.89 -32.14
N GLU A 238 -8.85 2.58 -32.67
CA GLU A 238 -9.29 3.87 -32.15
C GLU A 238 -9.83 3.74 -30.72
N GLU A 239 -10.64 2.72 -30.45
CA GLU A 239 -11.12 2.44 -29.09
C GLU A 239 -9.98 2.15 -28.11
N VAL A 240 -9.00 1.34 -28.52
CA VAL A 240 -7.80 1.07 -27.70
C VAL A 240 -7.03 2.34 -27.44
N SER A 241 -6.83 3.19 -28.46
CA SER A 241 -6.16 4.48 -28.29
C SER A 241 -6.89 5.40 -27.32
N LYS A 242 -8.23 5.43 -27.37
CA LYS A 242 -9.07 6.21 -26.45
C LYS A 242 -9.02 5.65 -25.03
N ARG A 243 -9.08 4.33 -24.86
CA ARG A 243 -8.92 3.69 -23.55
C ARG A 243 -7.53 3.96 -22.97
N ASN A 244 -6.49 3.97 -23.80
CA ASN A 244 -5.13 4.26 -23.36
C ASN A 244 -4.99 5.70 -22.84
N SER A 245 -5.58 6.68 -23.53
CA SER A 245 -5.55 8.07 -23.04
C SER A 245 -6.33 8.28 -21.74
N THR A 246 -7.44 7.55 -21.55
CA THR A 246 -8.16 7.56 -20.27
C THR A 246 -7.35 6.90 -19.14
N LEU A 247 -6.61 5.84 -19.45
CA LEU A 247 -5.76 5.15 -18.49
C LEU A 247 -4.59 6.05 -18.05
N GLU A 248 -3.91 6.70 -18.99
CA GLU A 248 -2.86 7.69 -18.70
C GLU A 248 -3.39 8.87 -17.85
N GLY A 249 -4.64 9.29 -18.06
CA GLY A 249 -5.28 10.32 -17.23
C GLY A 249 -5.54 9.84 -15.80
N LEU A 250 -6.02 8.60 -15.63
CA LEU A 250 -6.21 7.99 -14.32
C LEU A 250 -4.90 7.72 -13.59
N GLU A 251 -3.86 7.29 -14.31
CA GLU A 251 -2.50 7.10 -13.76
C GLU A 251 -1.94 8.39 -13.18
N LYS A 252 -2.02 9.50 -13.93
CA LYS A 252 -1.62 10.83 -13.43
C LYS A 252 -2.41 11.26 -12.20
N SER A 253 -3.72 11.04 -12.18
CA SER A 253 -4.56 11.36 -11.02
C SER A 253 -4.22 10.48 -9.81
N MET A 254 -3.81 9.24 -10.03
CA MET A 254 -3.33 8.34 -8.96
C MET A 254 -2.01 8.85 -8.40
N ASP A 255 -1.04 9.21 -9.26
CA ASP A 255 0.24 9.77 -8.84
C ASP A 255 0.07 11.06 -8.02
N GLU A 256 -0.86 11.94 -8.42
CA GLU A 256 -1.22 13.15 -7.66
C GLU A 256 -1.80 12.81 -6.27
N LYS A 257 -2.68 11.80 -6.20
CA LYS A 257 -3.26 11.35 -4.92
C LYS A 257 -2.21 10.68 -4.03
N ASP A 258 -1.30 9.89 -4.57
CA ASP A 258 -0.20 9.29 -3.83
C ASP A 258 0.75 10.36 -3.28
N GLY A 259 0.95 11.44 -4.03
CA GLY A 259 1.65 12.65 -3.55
C GLY A 259 0.94 13.30 -2.35
N MET A 260 -0.38 13.52 -2.45
CA MET A 260 -1.18 14.06 -1.34
C MET A 260 -1.17 13.14 -0.11
N ILE A 261 -1.24 11.82 -0.31
CA ILE A 261 -1.16 10.84 0.78
C ILE A 261 0.20 10.94 1.48
N SER A 262 1.29 11.00 0.71
CA SER A 262 2.64 11.14 1.27
C SER A 262 2.81 12.42 2.09
N GLU A 263 2.17 13.51 1.69
CA GLU A 263 2.17 14.77 2.45
C GLU A 263 1.36 14.65 3.74
N LEU A 264 0.17 14.04 3.70
CA LEU A 264 -0.66 13.78 4.88
C LEU A 264 0.02 12.83 5.88
N GLU A 265 0.72 11.81 5.40
CA GLU A 265 1.51 10.90 6.24
C GLU A 265 2.61 11.67 6.98
N ARG A 266 3.34 12.55 6.29
CA ARG A 266 4.34 13.42 6.92
C ARG A 266 3.73 14.34 7.98
N GLU A 267 2.59 14.98 7.68
CA GLU A 267 1.91 15.82 8.67
C GLU A 267 1.44 15.03 9.90
N LEU A 268 1.00 13.79 9.70
CA LEU A 268 0.58 12.90 10.78
C LEU A 268 1.77 12.55 11.69
N ASP A 269 2.91 12.21 11.10
CA ASP A 269 4.15 11.93 11.82
C ASP A 269 4.61 13.16 12.63
N GLU A 270 4.60 14.36 12.04
CA GLU A 270 4.92 15.60 12.74
C GLU A 270 3.97 15.87 13.92
N LYS A 271 2.66 15.65 13.73
CA LYS A 271 1.66 15.77 14.80
C LYS A 271 1.86 14.71 15.88
N GLN A 272 2.24 13.49 15.51
CA GLN A 272 2.50 12.41 16.46
C GLN A 272 3.73 12.70 17.33
N ASP A 273 4.79 13.24 16.74
CA ASP A 273 5.97 13.72 17.48
C ASP A 273 5.59 14.84 18.45
N LEU A 274 4.77 15.80 18.00
CA LEU A 274 4.29 16.88 18.85
C LEU A 274 3.44 16.36 20.03
N VAL A 275 2.55 15.39 19.78
CA VAL A 275 1.76 14.73 20.83
C VAL A 275 2.66 13.98 21.81
N SER A 276 3.70 13.31 21.34
CA SER A 276 4.70 12.65 22.18
C SER A 276 5.41 13.65 23.09
N ASP A 277 5.83 14.80 22.55
CA ASP A 277 6.47 15.88 23.30
C ASP A 277 5.55 16.48 24.37
N TYR A 278 4.29 16.75 24.03
CA TYR A 278 3.31 17.20 25.01
C TYR A 278 3.00 16.12 26.07
N GLY A 279 2.92 14.85 25.68
CA GLY A 279 2.76 13.73 26.60
C GLY A 279 3.94 13.60 27.58
N ASN A 280 5.17 13.81 27.10
CA ASN A 280 6.37 13.82 27.93
C ASN A 280 6.36 15.01 28.92
N LYS A 281 5.99 16.21 28.45
CA LYS A 281 5.84 17.40 29.32
C LYS A 281 4.78 17.18 30.40
N LEU A 282 3.64 16.59 30.04
CA LEU A 282 2.57 16.28 30.98
C LEU A 282 3.05 15.28 32.05
N ARG A 283 3.75 14.22 31.64
CA ARG A 283 4.33 13.23 32.56
C ARG A 283 5.33 13.85 33.53
N VAL A 284 6.15 14.80 33.07
CA VAL A 284 7.07 15.55 33.94
C VAL A 284 6.29 16.38 34.96
N LEU A 285 5.24 17.10 34.54
CA LEU A 285 4.41 17.89 35.45
C LEU A 285 3.67 17.01 36.47
N GLU A 286 3.13 15.87 36.05
CA GLU A 286 2.48 14.89 36.91
C GLU A 286 3.44 14.35 37.96
N SER A 287 4.65 13.94 37.56
CA SER A 287 5.68 13.48 38.50
C SER A 287 6.10 14.55 39.52
N ARG A 288 6.12 15.83 39.13
CA ARG A 288 6.37 16.95 40.05
C ARG A 288 5.22 17.11 41.04
N MET A 289 3.98 17.04 40.59
CA MET A 289 2.80 17.12 41.45
C MET A 289 2.76 15.96 42.46
N ASP A 290 3.05 14.74 42.01
CA ASP A 290 3.12 13.57 42.89
C ASP A 290 4.25 13.70 43.92
N SER A 291 5.38 14.30 43.56
CA SER A 291 6.47 14.57 44.51
C SER A 291 6.10 15.62 45.59
N GLN A 292 5.15 16.52 45.30
CA GLN A 292 4.68 17.55 46.22
C GLN A 292 3.57 17.06 47.17
N ARG A 293 2.76 16.08 46.75
CA ARG A 293 1.68 15.49 47.58
C ARG A 293 2.14 15.08 48.99
N PRO A 294 3.25 14.34 49.20
CA PRO A 294 3.69 13.99 50.56
C PRO A 294 4.17 15.19 51.39
N LEU A 295 4.70 16.24 50.77
CA LEU A 295 5.11 17.46 51.48
C LEU A 295 3.88 18.20 52.05
N LEU A 296 2.80 18.26 51.29
CA LEU A 296 1.53 18.86 51.72
C LEU A 296 0.87 18.08 52.85
N VAL A 297 0.85 16.75 52.77
CA VAL A 297 0.37 15.89 53.87
C VAL A 297 1.19 16.12 55.14
N ASN A 298 2.52 16.23 55.02
CA ASN A 298 3.37 16.56 56.16
C ASN A 298 3.06 17.94 56.73
N GLN A 299 2.87 18.97 55.90
CA GLN A 299 2.49 20.32 56.35
C GLN A 299 1.17 20.29 57.12
N LEU A 300 0.15 19.62 56.59
CA LEU A 300 -1.15 19.48 57.27
C LEU A 300 -1.02 18.75 58.61
N SER A 301 -0.13 17.75 58.70
CA SER A 301 0.17 17.07 59.96
C SER A 301 0.80 17.98 61.02
N TYR A 302 1.66 18.92 60.61
CA TYR A 302 2.26 19.89 61.53
C TYR A 302 1.23 20.94 61.97
N VAL A 303 0.39 21.41 61.05
CA VAL A 303 -0.71 22.33 61.33
C VAL A 303 -1.66 21.70 62.36
N SER A 304 -2.11 20.47 62.15
CA SER A 304 -2.94 19.73 63.12
C SER A 304 -2.27 19.63 64.50
N LYS A 305 -0.98 19.26 64.57
CA LYS A 305 -0.23 19.21 65.85
C LYS A 305 -0.15 20.57 66.56
N ILE A 306 0.10 21.65 65.83
CA ILE A 306 0.20 23.00 66.41
C ILE A 306 -1.17 23.45 66.91
N HIS A 307 -2.23 23.22 66.13
CA HIS A 307 -3.60 23.50 66.52
C HIS A 307 -3.95 22.80 67.85
N ASP A 308 -3.69 21.49 67.95
CA ASP A 308 -3.94 20.72 69.17
C ASP A 308 -3.16 21.23 70.38
N GLN A 309 -1.90 21.63 70.18
CA GLN A 309 -1.05 22.21 71.23
C GLN A 309 -1.62 23.54 71.74
N ILE A 310 -2.04 24.44 70.85
CA ILE A 310 -2.61 25.74 71.21
C ILE A 310 -3.94 25.54 71.94
N CYS A 311 -4.83 24.67 71.44
CA CYS A 311 -6.06 24.30 72.15
C CYS A 311 -5.76 23.74 73.56
N GLY A 312 -4.69 22.95 73.70
CA GLY A 312 -4.20 22.48 75.00
C GLY A 312 -3.79 23.62 75.93
N VAL A 313 -3.06 24.62 75.42
CA VAL A 313 -2.66 25.82 76.20
C VAL A 313 -3.88 26.64 76.64
N ILE A 314 -4.85 26.85 75.75
CA ILE A 314 -6.11 27.55 76.08
C ILE A 314 -6.81 26.86 77.25
N LYS A 315 -6.93 25.52 77.21
CA LYS A 315 -7.54 24.72 78.30
C LYS A 315 -6.81 24.90 79.64
N VAL A 316 -5.48 25.02 79.63
CA VAL A 316 -4.69 25.25 80.85
C VAL A 316 -4.92 26.66 81.41
N ILE A 317 -5.00 27.68 80.55
CA ILE A 317 -5.20 29.08 80.96
C ILE A 317 -6.61 29.30 81.54
N ASP A 318 -7.64 28.73 80.92
CA ASP A 318 -9.04 28.89 81.37
C ASP A 318 -9.37 28.18 82.68
N GLY A 319 -8.47 27.30 83.16
CA GLY A 319 -8.58 26.68 84.49
C GLY A 319 -9.93 25.99 84.71
N ASN A 320 -10.24 24.95 83.93
CA ASN A 320 -11.45 24.12 84.06
C ASN A 320 -12.79 24.90 84.16
N LYS A 321 -12.86 26.18 83.73
CA LYS A 321 -14.12 26.87 83.51
C LYS A 321 -14.83 26.17 82.36
N LYS A 322 -15.85 25.39 82.70
CA LYS A 322 -16.48 24.32 81.91
C LYS A 322 -17.24 24.79 80.66
N GLU A 323 -17.06 26.04 80.22
CA GLU A 323 -17.99 26.72 79.31
C GLU A 323 -17.48 26.87 77.86
N GLN A 324 -16.26 26.44 77.50
CA GLN A 324 -15.74 26.56 76.12
C GLN A 324 -15.17 25.24 75.56
N SER A 325 -15.86 24.13 75.79
CA SER A 325 -15.43 22.77 75.39
C SER A 325 -15.53 22.46 73.88
N ASP A 326 -16.08 23.36 73.06
CA ASP A 326 -16.39 23.08 71.66
C ASP A 326 -15.22 23.33 70.69
N LEU A 327 -14.05 23.79 71.19
CA LEU A 327 -12.87 24.09 70.38
C LEU A 327 -11.99 22.86 70.04
N SER A 328 -12.43 21.65 70.38
CA SER A 328 -11.55 20.48 70.51
C SER A 328 -11.88 19.31 69.58
N ASP A 329 -12.36 19.59 68.37
CA ASP A 329 -12.34 18.61 67.28
C ASP A 329 -11.43 19.15 66.18
N SER A 330 -10.27 18.51 65.98
CA SER A 330 -9.33 18.94 64.94
C SER A 330 -10.02 18.76 63.58
N LEU A 331 -10.43 19.88 62.97
CA LEU A 331 -11.15 19.87 61.68
C LEU A 331 -10.31 19.31 60.52
N PHE A 332 -9.00 19.15 60.73
CA PHE A 332 -8.01 18.86 59.70
C PHE A 332 -7.41 17.47 59.90
N VAL A 333 -7.88 16.49 59.11
CA VAL A 333 -7.31 15.14 59.08
C VAL A 333 -6.22 15.07 58.02
N PRO A 334 -4.99 14.63 58.36
CA PRO A 334 -3.97 14.34 57.36
C PRO A 334 -4.43 13.15 56.51
N GLN A 335 -4.98 13.42 55.33
CA GLN A 335 -5.48 12.41 54.41
C GLN A 335 -4.83 12.59 53.04
N GLU A 336 -4.62 11.50 52.31
CA GLU A 336 -4.23 11.53 50.89
C GLU A 336 -5.42 12.00 50.03
N THR A 337 -5.82 13.25 50.21
CA THR A 337 -6.77 13.95 49.34
C THR A 337 -6.02 14.63 48.20
N ASP A 338 -6.79 15.25 47.29
CA ASP A 338 -6.23 16.02 46.18
C ASP A 338 -5.23 17.10 46.68
N ALA A 339 -4.20 17.39 45.89
CA ALA A 339 -3.14 18.33 46.30
C ALA A 339 -3.71 19.73 46.57
N GLU A 340 -4.73 20.13 45.81
CA GLU A 340 -5.42 21.41 45.98
C GLU A 340 -6.24 21.43 47.27
N GLU A 341 -6.90 20.33 47.59
CA GLU A 341 -7.67 20.15 48.83
C GLU A 341 -6.75 20.19 50.07
N ASN A 342 -5.58 19.56 49.99
CA ASN A 342 -4.56 19.61 51.04
C ASN A 342 -4.01 21.03 51.26
N ILE A 343 -3.78 21.80 50.18
CA ILE A 343 -3.35 23.21 50.29
C ILE A 343 -4.44 24.03 50.99
N ARG A 344 -5.71 23.90 50.56
CA ARG A 344 -6.86 24.58 51.16
C ARG A 344 -7.01 24.23 52.65
N ALA A 345 -6.94 22.94 53.00
CA ALA A 345 -7.02 22.49 54.38
C ALA A 345 -5.87 23.03 55.23
N SER A 346 -4.65 23.08 54.70
CA SER A 346 -3.49 23.63 55.43
C SER A 346 -3.62 25.14 55.67
N LEU A 347 -4.16 25.88 54.70
CA LEU A 347 -4.40 27.32 54.82
C LEU A 347 -5.45 27.62 55.89
N ALA A 348 -6.60 26.95 55.84
CA ALA A 348 -7.64 27.08 56.86
C ALA A 348 -7.12 26.68 58.26
N GLY A 349 -6.29 25.64 58.34
CA GLY A 349 -5.64 25.26 59.59
C GLY A 349 -4.63 26.29 60.11
N LEU A 350 -3.89 26.96 59.23
CA LEU A 350 -3.00 28.06 59.61
C LEU A 350 -3.76 29.31 60.07
N GLU A 351 -4.88 29.64 59.43
CA GLU A 351 -5.76 30.73 59.84
C GLU A 351 -6.31 30.49 61.24
N THR A 352 -6.85 29.30 61.51
CA THR A 352 -7.35 28.93 62.85
C THR A 352 -6.26 28.95 63.91
N ILE A 353 -5.04 28.46 63.60
CA ILE A 353 -3.88 28.57 64.49
C ILE A 353 -3.57 30.04 64.85
N SER A 354 -3.63 30.94 63.86
CA SER A 354 -3.38 32.37 64.06
C SER A 354 -4.43 32.99 65.00
N GLU A 355 -5.71 32.70 64.76
CA GLU A 355 -6.82 33.14 65.61
C GLU A 355 -6.70 32.61 67.05
N LEU A 356 -6.45 31.30 67.20
CA LEU A 356 -6.26 30.68 68.51
C LEU A 356 -5.02 31.20 69.23
N SER A 357 -3.94 31.50 68.51
CA SER A 357 -2.73 32.12 69.08
C SER A 357 -3.01 33.52 69.63
N SER A 358 -3.79 34.33 68.90
CA SER A 358 -4.25 35.63 69.36
C SER A 358 -5.12 35.49 70.63
N MET A 359 -6.01 34.50 70.65
CA MET A 359 -6.84 34.20 71.82
C MET A 359 -6.01 33.77 73.03
N VAL A 360 -4.99 32.92 72.86
CA VAL A 360 -4.04 32.56 73.92
C VAL A 360 -3.34 33.80 74.46
N LEU A 361 -2.89 34.70 73.58
CA LEU A 361 -2.20 35.93 73.98
C LEU A 361 -3.09 36.79 74.88
N GLU A 362 -4.34 37.04 74.46
CA GLU A 362 -5.29 37.86 75.22
C GLU A 362 -5.65 37.20 76.56
N LYS A 363 -6.00 35.90 76.57
CA LYS A 363 -6.29 35.16 77.81
C LYS A 363 -5.09 35.13 78.78
N THR A 364 -3.87 35.03 78.25
CA THR A 364 -2.65 35.08 79.08
C THR A 364 -2.44 36.47 79.67
N LYS A 365 -2.65 37.55 78.91
CA LYS A 365 -2.59 38.93 79.42
C LYS A 365 -3.60 39.13 80.54
N ASP A 366 -4.83 38.65 80.36
CA ASP A 366 -5.90 38.74 81.36
C ASP A 366 -5.53 37.98 82.65
N LEU A 367 -5.03 36.75 82.52
CA LEU A 367 -4.58 35.94 83.65
C LEU A 367 -3.42 36.62 84.40
N VAL A 368 -2.43 37.17 83.69
CA VAL A 368 -1.32 37.90 84.30
C VAL A 368 -1.81 39.17 85.00
N ALA A 369 -2.75 39.90 84.39
CA ALA A 369 -3.35 41.08 85.00
C ALA A 369 -4.11 40.71 86.29
N GLU A 370 -4.88 39.62 86.29
CA GLU A 370 -5.55 39.09 87.47
C GLU A 370 -4.56 38.70 88.58
N ARG A 371 -3.54 37.90 88.27
CA ARG A 371 -2.49 37.53 89.23
C ARG A 371 -1.74 38.74 89.75
N SER A 372 -1.49 39.76 88.93
CA SER A 372 -0.85 41.00 89.37
C SER A 372 -1.72 41.78 90.37
N ARG A 373 -3.05 41.79 90.19
CA ARG A 373 -4.01 42.38 91.14
C ARG A 373 -4.03 41.60 92.45
N GLU A 374 -4.06 40.26 92.39
CA GLU A 374 -3.97 39.41 93.57
C GLU A 374 -2.64 39.62 94.33
N VAL A 375 -1.51 39.64 93.63
CA VAL A 375 -0.19 39.89 94.23
C VAL A 375 -0.12 41.27 94.87
N LYS A 376 -0.67 42.32 94.25
CA LYS A 376 -0.75 43.66 94.85
C LYS A 376 -1.59 43.63 96.12
N SER A 377 -2.76 43.01 96.10
CA SER A 377 -3.62 42.86 97.28
C SER A 377 -2.93 42.07 98.40
N LEU A 378 -2.31 40.94 98.08
CA LEU A 378 -1.51 40.16 99.03
C LEU A 378 -0.35 40.98 99.60
N ASN A 379 0.37 41.73 98.76
CA ASN A 379 1.45 42.61 99.21
C ASN A 379 0.92 43.71 100.15
N GLU A 380 -0.22 44.33 99.84
CA GLU A 380 -0.89 45.27 100.73
C GLU A 380 -1.21 44.63 102.09
N THR A 381 -1.79 43.42 102.10
CA THR A 381 -2.05 42.69 103.36
C THR A 381 -0.78 42.36 104.14
N VAL A 382 0.30 41.95 103.46
CA VAL A 382 1.60 41.69 104.09
C VAL A 382 2.18 42.98 104.67
N THR A 383 2.14 44.10 103.93
CA THR A 383 2.62 45.38 104.46
C THR A 383 1.80 45.86 105.65
N GLN A 384 0.49 45.56 105.69
CA GLN A 384 -0.35 45.82 106.85
C GLN A 384 0.08 44.96 108.04
N LEU A 385 0.26 43.65 107.85
CA LEU A 385 0.72 42.74 108.90
C LEU A 385 2.13 43.10 109.42
N VAL A 386 3.03 43.57 108.55
CA VAL A 386 4.36 44.05 108.94
C VAL A 386 4.24 45.31 109.81
N ARG A 387 3.38 46.26 109.44
CA ARG A 387 3.10 47.46 110.26
C ARG A 387 2.49 47.09 111.62
N GLU A 388 1.55 46.15 111.64
CA GLU A 388 0.97 45.62 112.88
C GLU A 388 2.02 44.94 113.76
N LYS A 389 2.91 44.13 113.17
CA LYS A 389 4.05 43.53 113.88
C LYS A 389 5.00 44.60 114.44
N GLU A 390 5.31 45.64 113.69
CA GLU A 390 6.17 46.75 114.16
C GLU A 390 5.50 47.54 115.30
N HIS A 391 4.19 47.77 115.22
CA HIS A 391 3.39 48.39 116.27
C HIS A 391 3.35 47.53 117.53
N ILE A 392 3.11 46.22 117.40
CA ILE A 392 3.21 45.28 118.52
C ILE A 392 4.65 45.26 119.07
N GLY A 393 5.66 45.33 118.20
CA GLY A 393 7.07 45.39 118.59
C GLY A 393 7.44 46.66 119.35
N SER A 394 6.87 47.82 118.99
CA SER A 394 7.06 49.08 119.71
C SER A 394 6.28 49.09 121.04
N LEU A 395 5.09 48.51 121.10
CA LEU A 395 4.34 48.28 122.34
C LEU A 395 5.07 47.34 123.30
N LEU A 396 5.70 46.27 122.79
CA LEU A 396 6.51 45.37 123.61
C LEU A 396 7.79 46.05 124.08
N ARG A 397 8.48 46.82 123.23
CA ARG A 397 9.64 47.62 123.66
C ARG A 397 9.26 48.70 124.68
N SER A 398 8.09 49.34 124.56
CA SER A 398 7.60 50.32 125.54
C SER A 398 7.16 49.66 126.85
N ALA A 399 6.54 48.48 126.80
CA ALA A 399 6.20 47.68 127.97
C ALA A 399 7.45 47.14 128.70
N LEU A 400 8.48 46.75 127.95
CA LEU A 400 9.78 46.35 128.51
C LEU A 400 10.56 47.56 129.06
N SER A 401 10.49 48.73 128.40
CA SER A 401 11.10 49.99 128.88
C SER A 401 10.43 50.50 130.17
N ARG A 402 9.10 50.35 130.31
CA ARG A 402 8.37 50.56 131.58
C ARG A 402 8.65 49.52 132.66
N ARG A 403 9.25 48.37 132.33
CA ARG A 403 9.65 47.33 133.30
C ARG A 403 11.08 47.52 133.82
N VAL A 404 11.91 48.29 133.13
CA VAL A 404 13.32 48.55 133.48
C VAL A 404 13.50 49.91 134.17
N SER A 405 12.46 50.74 134.21
CA SER A 405 12.45 52.02 134.95
C SER A 405 11.40 51.99 136.07
N ALA A 406 11.90 51.98 137.30
CA ALA A 406 11.21 52.13 138.59
C ALA A 406 10.76 50.83 139.31
N ASP A 407 11.69 50.36 140.14
CA ASP A 407 11.44 49.94 141.51
C ASP A 407 10.55 50.94 142.29
N LEU A 408 9.69 50.35 143.12
CA LEU A 408 9.18 50.82 144.42
C LEU A 408 8.54 52.22 144.49
N SER A 409 7.20 52.26 144.39
CA SER A 409 6.33 52.79 145.47
C SER A 409 4.92 53.11 144.99
N SER A 410 3.96 52.37 145.57
CA SER A 410 2.54 52.67 145.73
C SER A 410 1.62 52.70 144.50
N LYS A 411 0.38 52.24 144.75
CA LYS A 411 -0.86 52.50 143.99
C LYS A 411 -1.32 51.42 142.97
N THR A 412 -1.57 50.24 143.52
CA THR A 412 -2.35 49.14 142.91
C THR A 412 -3.86 49.42 142.89
N ASN A 413 -4.31 50.61 142.46
CA ASN A 413 -5.76 50.88 142.34
C ASN A 413 -6.19 51.93 141.30
N GLU A 414 -5.35 52.23 140.30
CA GLU A 414 -5.72 53.09 139.14
C GLU A 414 -5.52 52.38 137.78
N LEU A 415 -5.22 51.07 137.80
CA LEU A 415 -4.85 50.31 136.59
C LEU A 415 -6.05 49.91 135.70
N PHE A 416 -7.28 50.12 136.16
CA PHE A 416 -8.51 49.85 135.38
C PHE A 416 -9.25 51.10 134.91
N LYS A 417 -8.83 52.32 135.31
CA LYS A 417 -9.47 53.58 134.84
C LYS A 417 -8.75 54.28 133.67
N VAL A 418 -7.59 53.79 133.26
CA VAL A 418 -6.84 54.32 132.10
C VAL A 418 -7.08 53.50 130.82
N ALA A 419 -7.46 52.21 130.95
CA ALA A 419 -7.90 51.39 129.82
C ALA A 419 -9.27 51.82 129.26
N GLU A 420 -10.06 52.59 130.02
CA GLU A 420 -11.39 53.08 129.61
C GLU A 420 -11.34 54.41 128.84
N ASN A 421 -10.22 55.15 128.89
CA ASN A 421 -10.06 56.44 128.21
C ASN A 421 -9.15 56.38 126.97
N GLY A 422 -8.35 55.33 126.78
CA GLY A 422 -7.44 55.20 125.62
C GLY A 422 -8.13 54.87 124.28
N LEU A 423 -9.38 54.39 124.30
CA LEU A 423 -10.15 54.08 123.08
C LEU A 423 -11.10 55.20 122.66
N ARG A 424 -11.33 56.20 123.53
CA ARG A 424 -12.19 57.36 123.24
C ARG A 424 -11.45 58.51 122.53
N GLU A 425 -10.11 58.46 122.50
CA GLU A 425 -9.24 59.41 121.79
C GLU A 425 -8.68 58.89 120.45
N SER A 426 -8.98 57.64 120.04
CA SER A 426 -8.57 57.10 118.72
C SER A 426 -9.61 57.28 117.60
N GLY A 427 -10.64 58.10 117.80
CA GLY A 427 -11.27 58.85 116.69
C GLY A 427 -11.94 58.06 115.55
N ILE A 428 -12.51 56.88 115.79
CA ILE A 428 -13.33 56.16 114.79
C ILE A 428 -14.82 56.42 115.07
N ASN A 429 -15.33 57.51 114.51
CA ASN A 429 -16.75 57.86 114.46
C ASN A 429 -17.42 57.13 113.29
N TYR A 430 -18.33 56.21 113.62
CA TYR A 430 -19.29 55.66 112.66
C TYR A 430 -20.65 55.52 113.36
N LYS A 431 -21.66 56.31 112.95
CA LYS A 431 -23.06 55.86 112.95
C LYS A 431 -24.01 56.72 112.10
N PHE A 432 -24.85 55.97 111.41
CA PHE A 432 -25.93 56.31 110.49
C PHE A 432 -27.10 57.08 111.10
N SER A 433 -27.86 57.78 110.25
CA SER A 433 -29.32 57.89 110.38
C SER A 433 -29.98 58.14 109.01
N ASN A 434 -31.05 57.39 108.76
CA ASN A 434 -31.96 57.41 107.62
C ASN A 434 -32.68 58.76 107.45
N HIS A 435 -33.31 59.02 106.30
CA HIS A 435 -34.79 59.19 106.15
C HIS A 435 -35.21 59.65 104.74
N THR A 436 -36.22 58.94 104.23
CA THR A 436 -37.26 59.23 103.25
C THR A 436 -37.66 60.70 103.05
N GLY A 437 -38.08 61.09 101.83
CA GLY A 437 -39.00 62.22 101.65
C GLY A 437 -38.98 62.88 100.27
N GLU A 438 -40.12 62.80 99.59
CA GLU A 438 -40.53 63.60 98.42
C GLU A 438 -40.40 65.12 98.64
N GLY A 439 -40.30 65.92 97.57
CA GLY A 439 -40.45 67.37 97.71
C GLY A 439 -40.11 68.23 96.50
N LYS A 440 -41.11 68.44 95.65
CA LYS A 440 -41.25 69.47 94.61
C LYS A 440 -40.73 70.88 94.97
N VAL A 441 -40.22 71.54 93.92
CA VAL A 441 -40.48 72.93 93.48
C VAL A 441 -39.90 74.10 94.31
N SER A 442 -39.09 74.91 93.65
CA SER A 442 -39.27 76.37 93.42
C SER A 442 -38.13 76.79 92.48
N ALA A 443 -38.34 77.27 91.24
CA ALA A 443 -39.09 78.45 90.79
C ALA A 443 -38.61 79.77 91.41
N LEU A 444 -38.30 80.70 90.49
CA LEU A 444 -38.25 82.16 90.59
C LEU A 444 -36.92 82.82 90.99
N SER A 445 -36.39 83.61 90.05
CA SER A 445 -36.44 85.09 90.09
C SER A 445 -35.67 85.61 88.87
N ASP A 446 -36.37 86.08 87.86
CA ASP A 446 -36.69 87.49 87.55
C ASP A 446 -35.63 88.14 86.65
N LYS A 447 -35.94 88.48 85.39
CA LYS A 447 -36.73 89.61 84.87
C LYS A 447 -35.85 90.84 84.58
N ALA A 448 -35.70 91.07 83.28
CA ALA A 448 -35.75 92.33 82.53
C ALA A 448 -34.93 93.55 82.99
N GLY A 449 -34.18 94.11 82.04
CA GLY A 449 -33.77 95.53 82.08
C GLY A 449 -32.82 95.95 80.96
N ASN A 450 -33.37 96.24 79.78
CA ASN A 450 -33.01 97.32 78.81
C ASN A 450 -33.48 96.85 77.42
N VAL A 451 -34.59 97.33 76.86
CA VAL A 451 -34.85 98.69 76.32
C VAL A 451 -33.80 99.08 75.28
N GLU A 452 -34.31 99.25 74.06
CA GLU A 452 -33.67 99.65 72.79
C GLU A 452 -33.10 98.51 71.94
N SER A 453 -33.97 97.89 71.12
CA SER A 453 -33.79 97.69 69.66
C SER A 453 -34.77 96.62 69.14
N GLU A 454 -36.05 96.97 68.93
CA GLU A 454 -37.00 96.10 68.21
C GLU A 454 -36.54 95.83 66.76
N ASP A 455 -35.61 96.65 66.25
CA ASP A 455 -34.95 96.43 64.98
C ASP A 455 -33.96 95.24 65.04
N ASP A 456 -33.16 95.07 66.10
CA ASP A 456 -32.14 94.00 66.18
C ASP A 456 -32.72 92.58 66.28
N GLU A 457 -33.89 92.38 66.91
CA GLU A 457 -34.56 91.08 66.94
C GLU A 457 -35.17 90.70 65.58
N ILE A 458 -35.70 91.69 64.86
CA ILE A 458 -36.21 91.50 63.49
C ILE A 458 -35.05 91.26 62.52
N TYR A 459 -33.93 91.98 62.66
CA TYR A 459 -32.72 91.76 61.86
C TYR A 459 -32.05 90.41 62.15
N THR A 460 -32.04 89.93 63.41
CA THR A 460 -31.50 88.60 63.75
C THR A 460 -32.40 87.46 63.27
N LEU A 461 -33.74 87.60 63.35
CA LEU A 461 -34.67 86.63 62.80
C LEU A 461 -34.65 86.62 61.26
N ALA A 462 -34.57 87.80 60.63
CA ALA A 462 -34.41 87.93 59.18
C ALA A 462 -33.08 87.33 58.71
N GLY A 463 -31.99 87.52 59.47
CA GLY A 463 -30.69 86.90 59.20
C GLY A 463 -30.70 85.38 59.37
N ALA A 464 -31.42 84.85 60.36
CA ALA A 464 -31.63 83.41 60.52
C ALA A 464 -32.46 82.82 59.36
N LEU A 465 -33.52 83.52 58.95
CA LEU A 465 -34.35 83.11 57.81
C LEU A 465 -33.56 83.18 56.49
N GLU A 466 -32.76 84.22 56.28
CA GLU A 466 -31.87 84.36 55.12
C GLU A 466 -30.81 83.25 55.08
N ASN A 467 -30.24 82.89 56.23
CA ASN A 467 -29.31 81.76 56.33
C ASN A 467 -30.00 80.41 56.03
N ILE A 468 -31.23 80.20 56.49
CA ILE A 468 -32.02 79.00 56.15
C ILE A 468 -32.36 78.97 54.65
N ILE A 469 -32.68 80.12 54.06
CA ILE A 469 -32.94 80.23 52.61
C ILE A 469 -31.67 79.97 51.81
N LYS A 470 -30.52 80.50 52.23
CA LYS A 470 -29.22 80.22 51.59
C LYS A 470 -28.85 78.75 51.73
N GLN A 471 -29.05 78.15 52.90
CA GLN A 471 -28.80 76.73 53.13
C GLN A 471 -29.70 75.85 52.25
N SER A 472 -31.00 76.18 52.16
CA SER A 472 -31.91 75.44 51.30
C SER A 472 -31.62 75.67 49.80
N GLN A 473 -31.14 76.85 49.40
CA GLN A 473 -30.67 77.09 48.03
C GLN A 473 -29.45 76.25 47.68
N VAL A 474 -28.47 76.13 48.59
CA VAL A 474 -27.31 75.25 48.40
C VAL A 474 -27.75 73.80 48.32
N GLU A 475 -28.64 73.34 49.21
CA GLU A 475 -29.19 71.98 49.18
C GLU A 475 -29.96 71.69 47.88
N ILE A 476 -30.72 72.65 47.36
CA ILE A 476 -31.40 72.52 46.05
C ILE A 476 -30.39 72.37 44.92
N ILE A 477 -29.28 73.12 44.94
CA ILE A 477 -28.21 73.02 43.92
C ILE A 477 -27.50 71.67 44.03
N GLU A 478 -27.19 71.20 45.24
CA GLU A 478 -26.59 69.88 45.47
C GLU A 478 -27.51 68.75 44.97
N LEU A 479 -28.81 68.81 45.30
CA LEU A 479 -29.80 67.86 44.79
C LEU A 479 -29.93 67.92 43.26
N GLN A 480 -29.87 69.10 42.65
CA GLN A 480 -29.84 69.23 41.19
C GLN A 480 -28.61 68.55 40.58
N HIS A 481 -27.43 68.76 41.14
CA HIS A 481 -26.21 68.08 40.69
C HIS A 481 -26.32 66.56 40.81
N THR A 482 -26.81 66.02 41.94
CA THR A 482 -27.00 64.57 42.09
C THR A 482 -28.02 64.00 41.10
N VAL A 483 -29.08 64.75 40.77
CA VAL A 483 -30.06 64.34 39.76
C VAL A 483 -29.45 64.35 38.36
N ASP A 484 -28.61 65.33 38.04
CA ASP A 484 -27.90 65.40 36.76
C ASP A 484 -26.83 64.30 36.62
N GLU A 485 -26.14 63.97 37.71
CA GLU A 485 -25.23 62.82 37.80
C GLU A 485 -25.97 61.50 37.54
N LEU A 486 -27.10 61.26 38.23
CA LEU A 486 -27.92 60.07 38.01
C LEU A 486 -28.49 60.00 36.58
N ARG A 487 -28.81 61.13 35.96
CA ARG A 487 -29.23 61.16 34.54
C ARG A 487 -28.08 60.78 33.61
N ALA A 488 -26.86 61.24 33.88
CA ALA A 488 -25.68 60.88 33.10
C ALA A 488 -25.35 59.37 33.26
N GLU A 489 -25.39 58.85 34.49
CA GLU A 489 -25.23 57.41 34.76
C GLU A 489 -26.29 56.57 34.06
N LEU A 490 -27.56 57.01 34.07
CA LEU A 490 -28.64 56.34 33.35
C LEU A 490 -28.41 56.35 31.84
N SER A 491 -27.91 57.46 31.28
CA SER A 491 -27.57 57.55 29.85
C SER A 491 -26.45 56.56 29.48
N LEU A 492 -25.39 56.47 30.29
CA LEU A 492 -24.29 55.53 30.07
C LEU A 492 -24.74 54.07 30.20
N LEU A 493 -25.56 53.74 31.20
CA LEU A 493 -26.15 52.41 31.35
C LEU A 493 -27.04 52.04 30.16
N LYS A 494 -27.81 53.01 29.65
CA LYS A 494 -28.64 52.81 28.45
C LYS A 494 -27.78 52.56 27.22
N GLU A 495 -26.71 53.33 27.01
CA GLU A 495 -25.76 53.11 25.91
C GLU A 495 -25.08 51.74 26.00
N HIS A 496 -24.69 51.30 27.21
CA HIS A 496 -24.13 49.97 27.42
C HIS A 496 -25.14 48.85 27.11
N ALA A 497 -26.40 49.00 27.55
CA ALA A 497 -27.46 48.06 27.25
C ALA A 497 -27.77 47.99 25.74
N GLU A 498 -27.78 49.13 25.05
CA GLU A 498 -27.96 49.18 23.59
C GLU A 498 -26.77 48.55 22.84
N ALA A 499 -25.54 48.74 23.32
CA ALA A 499 -24.35 48.11 22.76
C ALA A 499 -24.39 46.58 22.93
N GLN A 500 -24.72 46.10 24.13
CA GLN A 500 -24.91 44.67 24.40
C GLN A 500 -26.03 44.06 23.55
N ALA A 501 -27.15 44.78 23.35
CA ALA A 501 -28.24 44.31 22.49
C ALA A 501 -27.82 44.16 21.02
N LYS A 502 -27.00 45.09 20.50
CA LYS A 502 -26.45 44.99 19.14
C LYS A 502 -25.47 43.82 19.00
N GLU A 503 -24.61 43.62 19.99
CA GLU A 503 -23.65 42.51 20.02
C GLU A 503 -24.38 41.15 20.09
N LEU A 504 -25.43 41.04 20.90
CA LEU A 504 -26.27 39.83 20.95
C LEU A 504 -26.98 39.57 19.62
N LEU A 505 -27.46 40.61 18.93
CA LEU A 505 -28.08 40.46 17.61
C LEU A 505 -27.06 39.96 16.57
N GLN A 506 -25.83 40.50 16.58
CA GLN A 506 -24.76 40.06 15.69
C GLN A 506 -24.37 38.60 15.98
N ARG A 507 -24.21 38.23 17.25
CA ARG A 507 -23.93 36.83 17.63
C ARG A 507 -25.05 35.90 17.19
N LYS A 508 -26.31 36.32 17.32
CA LYS A 508 -27.46 35.54 16.85
C LYS A 508 -27.40 35.29 15.35
N GLN A 509 -27.09 36.31 14.54
CA GLN A 509 -26.93 36.15 13.09
C GLN A 509 -25.79 35.19 12.74
N GLN A 510 -24.65 35.28 13.44
CA GLN A 510 -23.54 34.35 13.24
C GLN A 510 -23.91 32.90 13.59
N VAL A 511 -24.71 32.69 14.64
CA VAL A 511 -25.22 31.35 14.98
C VAL A 511 -26.13 30.83 13.87
N GLU A 512 -27.07 31.63 13.38
CA GLU A 512 -27.96 31.24 12.27
C GLU A 512 -27.17 30.90 10.98
N GLU A 513 -26.12 31.67 10.66
CA GLU A 513 -25.23 31.35 9.53
C GLU A 513 -24.44 30.05 9.72
N LEU A 514 -24.01 29.75 10.95
CA LEU A 514 -23.31 28.51 11.26
C LEU A 514 -24.24 27.30 11.22
N GLU A 515 -25.47 27.42 11.73
CA GLU A 515 -26.50 26.39 11.64
C GLU A 515 -26.84 26.05 10.18
N GLU A 516 -26.94 27.06 9.32
CA GLU A 516 -27.17 26.85 7.90
C GLU A 516 -25.99 26.15 7.20
N LYS A 517 -24.74 26.54 7.54
CA LYS A 517 -23.55 25.86 7.03
C LYS A 517 -23.47 24.41 7.50
N GLU A 518 -23.84 24.13 8.75
CA GLU A 518 -23.93 22.78 9.28
C GLU A 518 -24.97 21.96 8.52
N ARG A 519 -26.17 22.53 8.27
CA ARG A 519 -27.22 21.89 7.48
C ARG A 519 -26.74 21.51 6.08
N VAL A 520 -26.12 22.45 5.37
CA VAL A 520 -25.58 22.20 4.02
C VAL A 520 -24.44 21.17 4.05
N ALA A 521 -23.58 21.21 5.06
CA ALA A 521 -22.52 20.22 5.22
C ALA A 521 -23.08 18.81 5.47
N ASN A 522 -24.13 18.69 6.29
CA ASN A 522 -24.81 17.42 6.54
C ASN A 522 -25.48 16.88 5.27
N GLU A 523 -26.19 17.72 4.50
CA GLU A 523 -26.77 17.32 3.20
C GLU A 523 -25.69 16.84 2.21
N ASN A 524 -24.51 17.50 2.20
CA ASN A 524 -23.38 17.08 1.36
C ASN A 524 -22.79 15.73 1.82
N VAL A 525 -22.60 15.55 3.12
CA VAL A 525 -22.11 14.27 3.69
C VAL A 525 -23.08 13.13 3.38
N GLU A 526 -24.39 13.36 3.49
CA GLU A 526 -25.41 12.38 3.12
C GLU A 526 -25.33 12.02 1.63
N GLY A 527 -25.15 13.00 0.75
CA GLY A 527 -24.93 12.77 -0.69
C GLY A 527 -23.69 11.92 -0.96
N LEU A 528 -22.55 12.27 -0.35
CA LEU A 528 -21.31 11.50 -0.46
C LEU A 528 -21.47 10.07 0.08
N MET A 529 -22.21 9.87 1.17
CA MET A 529 -22.51 8.53 1.69
C MET A 529 -23.32 7.70 0.70
N MET A 530 -24.29 8.29 -0.01
CA MET A 530 -25.04 7.57 -1.06
C MET A 530 -24.15 7.18 -2.23
N ASP A 531 -23.27 8.07 -2.68
CA ASP A 531 -22.32 7.80 -3.77
C ASP A 531 -21.30 6.72 -3.38
N ILE A 532 -20.81 6.74 -2.15
CA ILE A 532 -19.95 5.67 -1.60
C ILE A 532 -20.67 4.33 -1.63
N ALA A 533 -21.92 4.26 -1.14
CA ALA A 533 -22.69 3.02 -1.14
C ALA A 533 -22.93 2.49 -2.58
N ALA A 534 -23.24 3.38 -3.53
CA ALA A 534 -23.40 3.00 -4.94
C ALA A 534 -22.09 2.46 -5.55
N ALA A 535 -20.95 3.10 -5.23
CA ALA A 535 -19.64 2.64 -5.67
C ALA A 535 -19.26 1.27 -5.06
N GLU A 536 -19.57 1.04 -3.78
CA GLU A 536 -19.39 -0.26 -3.13
C GLU A 536 -20.23 -1.37 -3.80
N GLU A 537 -21.48 -1.07 -4.17
CA GLU A 537 -22.33 -1.99 -4.94
C GLU A 537 -21.77 -2.27 -6.35
N GLU A 538 -21.15 -1.29 -7.00
CA GLU A 538 -20.45 -1.52 -8.28
C GLU A 538 -19.21 -2.39 -8.10
N ILE A 539 -18.37 -2.09 -7.10
CA ILE A 539 -17.17 -2.89 -6.80
C ILE A 539 -17.54 -4.35 -6.54
N THR A 540 -18.61 -4.60 -5.78
CA THR A 540 -19.09 -5.97 -5.52
C THR A 540 -19.58 -6.65 -6.80
N ARG A 541 -20.30 -5.94 -7.68
CA ARG A 541 -20.70 -6.46 -9.00
C ARG A 541 -19.50 -6.83 -9.87
N TRP A 542 -18.51 -5.95 -10.00
CA TRP A 542 -17.29 -6.21 -10.76
C TRP A 542 -16.49 -7.38 -10.19
N LYS A 543 -16.40 -7.47 -8.85
CA LYS A 543 -15.73 -8.58 -8.17
C LYS A 543 -16.39 -9.93 -8.47
N VAL A 544 -17.73 -9.99 -8.46
CA VAL A 544 -18.47 -11.20 -8.81
C VAL A 544 -18.27 -11.57 -10.28
N ALA A 545 -18.33 -10.60 -11.19
CA ALA A 545 -18.09 -10.84 -12.62
C ALA A 545 -16.67 -11.38 -12.88
N ALA A 546 -15.65 -10.77 -12.28
CA ALA A 546 -14.27 -11.23 -12.40
C ALA A 546 -14.07 -12.64 -11.84
N GLN A 547 -14.72 -12.97 -10.73
CA GLN A 547 -14.68 -14.33 -10.16
C GLN A 547 -15.32 -15.37 -11.09
N GLN A 548 -16.47 -15.03 -11.69
CA GLN A 548 -17.14 -15.91 -12.66
C GLN A 548 -16.30 -16.12 -13.93
N GLU A 549 -15.65 -15.07 -14.42
CA GLU A 549 -14.74 -15.17 -15.57
C GLU A 549 -13.51 -16.03 -15.24
N ALA A 550 -12.93 -15.89 -14.05
CA ALA A 550 -11.83 -16.73 -13.59
C ALA A 550 -12.25 -18.21 -13.45
N GLU A 551 -13.46 -18.48 -12.96
CA GLU A 551 -14.03 -19.84 -12.88
C GLU A 551 -14.29 -20.44 -14.26
N ALA A 552 -14.84 -19.65 -15.19
CA ALA A 552 -15.02 -20.06 -16.59
C ALA A 552 -13.67 -20.35 -17.26
N GLY A 553 -12.65 -19.50 -17.04
CA GLY A 553 -11.28 -19.72 -17.53
C GLY A 553 -10.68 -21.04 -17.01
N LYS A 554 -10.85 -21.35 -15.72
CA LYS A 554 -10.41 -22.63 -15.14
C LYS A 554 -11.13 -23.83 -15.75
N ALA A 555 -12.43 -23.73 -16.03
CA ALA A 555 -13.18 -24.82 -16.65
C ALA A 555 -12.67 -25.11 -18.07
N VAL A 556 -12.38 -24.06 -18.84
CA VAL A 556 -11.79 -24.19 -20.18
C VAL A 556 -10.37 -24.78 -20.11
N GLU A 557 -9.55 -24.35 -19.14
CA GLU A 557 -8.22 -24.95 -18.92
C GLU A 557 -8.31 -26.45 -18.62
N GLN A 558 -9.26 -26.86 -17.77
CA GLN A 558 -9.50 -28.27 -17.47
C GLN A 558 -9.91 -29.07 -18.71
N GLU A 559 -10.73 -28.48 -19.59
CA GLU A 559 -11.10 -29.11 -20.86
C GLU A 559 -9.88 -29.30 -21.78
N TYR A 560 -9.02 -28.28 -21.90
CA TYR A 560 -7.78 -28.40 -22.67
C TYR A 560 -6.82 -29.43 -22.08
N ILE A 561 -6.71 -29.52 -20.76
CA ILE A 561 -5.91 -30.56 -20.10
C ILE A 561 -6.46 -31.95 -20.42
N ALA A 562 -7.79 -32.12 -20.39
CA ALA A 562 -8.43 -33.37 -20.77
C ALA A 562 -8.15 -33.73 -22.24
N GLN A 563 -8.32 -32.79 -23.16
CA GLN A 563 -8.01 -32.99 -24.59
C GLN A 563 -6.53 -33.34 -24.81
N LEU A 564 -5.61 -32.65 -24.15
CA LEU A 564 -4.17 -32.96 -24.20
C LEU A 564 -3.87 -34.37 -23.67
N SER A 565 -4.57 -34.82 -22.63
CA SER A 565 -4.40 -36.18 -22.10
C SER A 565 -4.85 -37.24 -23.11
N THR A 566 -5.97 -37.02 -23.79
CA THR A 566 -6.49 -37.90 -24.85
C THR A 566 -5.52 -37.96 -26.03
N ILE A 567 -5.08 -36.81 -26.54
CA ILE A 567 -4.13 -36.75 -27.67
C ILE A 567 -2.81 -37.42 -27.30
N ARG A 568 -2.32 -37.25 -26.06
CA ARG A 568 -1.11 -37.95 -25.58
C ARG A 568 -1.29 -39.46 -25.56
N GLN A 569 -2.47 -39.94 -25.16
CA GLN A 569 -2.79 -41.36 -25.19
C GLN A 569 -2.83 -41.89 -26.63
N GLU A 570 -3.54 -41.21 -27.53
CA GLU A 570 -3.62 -41.59 -28.95
C GLU A 570 -2.24 -41.61 -29.62
N LEU A 571 -1.37 -40.64 -29.28
CA LEU A 571 0.00 -40.60 -29.76
C LEU A 571 0.80 -41.83 -29.27
N GLU A 572 0.63 -42.23 -28.02
CA GLU A 572 1.33 -43.39 -27.47
C GLU A 572 0.83 -44.70 -28.09
N GLU A 573 -0.48 -44.82 -28.31
CA GLU A 573 -1.08 -45.94 -29.05
C GLU A 573 -0.55 -46.01 -30.49
N ALA A 574 -0.48 -44.88 -31.20
CA ALA A 574 0.06 -44.81 -32.54
C ALA A 574 1.55 -45.20 -32.59
N LYS A 575 2.37 -44.75 -31.63
CA LYS A 575 3.77 -45.20 -31.52
C LYS A 575 3.87 -46.70 -31.34
N GLN A 576 3.04 -47.28 -30.47
CA GLN A 576 3.03 -48.72 -30.24
C GLN A 576 2.69 -49.51 -31.52
N VAL A 577 1.68 -49.04 -32.27
CA VAL A 577 1.33 -49.62 -33.58
C VAL A 577 2.48 -49.52 -34.58
N VAL A 578 3.19 -48.39 -34.63
CA VAL A 578 4.37 -48.22 -35.49
C VAL A 578 5.46 -49.23 -35.11
N ILE A 579 5.81 -49.35 -33.83
CA ILE A 579 6.81 -50.31 -33.34
C ILE A 579 6.44 -51.75 -33.72
N GLU A 580 5.15 -52.13 -33.61
CA GLU A 580 4.68 -53.45 -34.02
C GLU A 580 4.76 -53.67 -35.53
N SER A 581 4.47 -52.64 -36.33
CA SER A 581 4.58 -52.70 -37.78
C SER A 581 6.05 -52.81 -38.24
N GLU A 582 6.97 -52.12 -37.58
CA GLU A 582 8.41 -52.24 -37.82
C GLU A 582 8.91 -53.65 -37.50
N LYS A 583 8.48 -54.25 -36.39
CA LYS A 583 8.80 -55.65 -36.07
C LYS A 583 8.31 -56.61 -37.15
N LYS A 584 7.07 -56.42 -37.64
CA LYS A 584 6.51 -57.22 -38.74
C LYS A 584 7.29 -57.02 -40.04
N LEU A 585 7.74 -55.80 -40.32
CA LEU A 585 8.56 -55.49 -41.50
C LEU A 585 9.92 -56.18 -41.41
N LYS A 586 10.62 -56.09 -40.26
CA LYS A 586 11.89 -56.79 -40.02
C LYS A 586 11.76 -58.30 -40.20
N PHE A 587 10.71 -58.92 -39.65
CA PHE A 587 10.45 -60.35 -39.86
C PHE A 587 10.26 -60.71 -41.35
N LYS A 588 9.54 -59.88 -42.11
CA LYS A 588 9.38 -60.07 -43.56
C LYS A 588 10.70 -59.89 -44.32
N GLU A 589 11.52 -58.93 -43.91
CA GLU A 589 12.84 -58.68 -44.47
C GLU A 589 13.78 -59.86 -44.23
N GLU A 590 13.83 -60.39 -43.00
CA GLU A 590 14.57 -61.60 -42.64
C GLU A 590 14.08 -62.82 -43.43
N THR A 591 12.76 -62.99 -43.56
CA THR A 591 12.18 -64.09 -44.35
C THR A 591 12.55 -63.97 -45.83
N ALA A 592 12.52 -62.75 -46.39
CA ALA A 592 12.93 -62.50 -47.77
C ALA A 592 14.44 -62.76 -47.96
N ALA A 593 15.28 -62.33 -47.01
CA ALA A 593 16.71 -62.60 -47.02
C ALA A 593 17.01 -64.11 -46.99
N ALA A 594 16.31 -64.87 -46.13
CA ALA A 594 16.42 -66.32 -46.06
C ALA A 594 15.98 -67.01 -47.36
N ALA A 595 14.88 -66.56 -47.97
CA ALA A 595 14.41 -67.07 -49.26
C ALA A 595 15.40 -66.77 -50.40
N MET A 596 16.00 -65.58 -50.42
CA MET A 596 17.05 -65.24 -51.38
C MET A 596 18.29 -66.13 -51.20
N ALA A 597 18.77 -66.31 -49.95
CA ALA A 597 19.90 -67.19 -49.66
C ALA A 597 19.62 -68.66 -50.05
N ALA A 598 18.39 -69.14 -49.81
CA ALA A 598 17.97 -70.48 -50.23
C ALA A 598 17.93 -70.62 -51.77
N ARG A 599 17.48 -69.58 -52.49
CA ARG A 599 17.50 -69.56 -53.96
C ARG A 599 18.93 -69.61 -54.48
N ASP A 600 19.82 -68.80 -53.93
CA ASP A 600 21.24 -68.76 -54.34
C ASP A 600 21.93 -70.12 -54.06
N ALA A 601 21.62 -70.77 -52.92
CA ALA A 601 22.07 -72.13 -52.62
C ALA A 601 21.51 -73.17 -53.62
N ALA A 602 20.25 -73.05 -54.02
CA ALA A 602 19.66 -73.92 -55.03
C ALA A 602 20.28 -73.71 -56.42
N GLU A 603 20.53 -72.47 -56.82
CA GLU A 603 21.20 -72.13 -58.08
C GLU A 603 22.63 -72.67 -58.13
N THR A 604 23.38 -72.59 -57.02
CA THR A 604 24.74 -73.15 -56.94
C THR A 604 24.72 -74.68 -57.00
N SER A 605 23.77 -75.33 -56.32
CA SER A 605 23.54 -76.78 -56.41
C SER A 605 23.19 -77.22 -57.84
N LEU A 606 22.32 -76.48 -58.53
CA LEU A 606 21.95 -76.74 -59.92
C LEU A 606 23.15 -76.61 -60.87
N LYS A 607 23.94 -75.52 -60.75
CA LYS A 607 25.18 -75.36 -61.51
C LYS A 607 26.15 -76.52 -61.28
N LEU A 608 26.25 -77.01 -60.04
CA LEU A 608 27.09 -78.16 -59.70
C LEU A 608 26.56 -79.47 -60.30
N ALA A 609 25.24 -79.66 -60.38
CA ALA A 609 24.61 -80.77 -61.07
C ALA A 609 24.85 -80.71 -62.59
N ASP A 610 24.71 -79.54 -63.21
CA ASP A 610 24.96 -79.32 -64.64
C ASP A 610 26.42 -79.61 -65.02
N THR A 611 27.37 -79.16 -64.20
CA THR A 611 28.81 -79.47 -64.41
C THR A 611 29.12 -80.96 -64.21
N ARG A 612 28.44 -81.66 -63.30
CA ARG A 612 28.53 -83.13 -63.18
C ARG A 612 27.93 -83.82 -64.41
N ALA A 613 26.77 -83.38 -64.88
CA ALA A 613 26.10 -83.93 -66.06
C ALA A 613 26.93 -83.70 -67.34
N ALA A 614 27.56 -82.53 -67.49
CA ALA A 614 28.47 -82.25 -68.59
C ALA A 614 29.68 -83.20 -68.60
N ARG A 615 30.33 -83.41 -67.45
CA ARG A 615 31.42 -84.40 -67.32
C ARG A 615 30.99 -85.83 -67.63
N LEU A 616 29.78 -86.22 -67.23
CA LEU A 616 29.23 -87.53 -67.57
C LEU A 616 28.96 -87.66 -69.08
N ARG A 617 28.44 -86.60 -69.72
CA ARG A 617 28.26 -86.55 -71.17
C ARG A 617 29.58 -86.69 -71.92
N GLU A 618 30.60 -85.92 -71.55
CA GLU A 618 31.96 -86.05 -72.12
C GLU A 618 32.50 -87.49 -71.97
N ARG A 619 32.29 -88.12 -70.81
CA ARG A 619 32.71 -89.51 -70.59
C ARG A 619 31.91 -90.51 -71.43
N LEU A 620 30.63 -90.28 -71.65
CA LEU A 620 29.81 -91.10 -72.55
C LEU A 620 30.24 -90.93 -74.01
N GLU A 621 30.52 -89.70 -74.44
CA GLU A 621 31.04 -89.41 -75.78
C GLU A 621 32.39 -90.10 -76.00
N GLU A 622 33.29 -90.04 -75.03
CA GLU A 622 34.58 -90.75 -75.07
C GLU A 622 34.40 -92.28 -75.11
N LEU A 623 33.50 -92.84 -74.30
CA LEU A 623 33.16 -94.28 -74.36
C LEU A 623 32.54 -94.66 -75.71
N THR A 624 31.72 -93.79 -76.30
CA THR A 624 31.10 -94.00 -77.61
C THR A 624 32.17 -93.97 -78.70
N ARG A 625 33.11 -93.01 -78.65
CA ARG A 625 34.28 -92.93 -79.52
C ARG A 625 35.12 -94.20 -79.43
N GLN A 626 35.38 -94.69 -78.20
CA GLN A 626 36.08 -95.96 -78.00
C GLN A 626 35.31 -97.16 -78.58
N LEU A 627 33.97 -97.15 -78.53
CA LEU A 627 33.13 -98.19 -79.14
C LEU A 627 33.21 -98.14 -80.68
N GLU A 628 33.15 -96.96 -81.28
CA GLU A 628 33.35 -96.74 -82.73
C GLU A 628 34.76 -97.13 -83.17
N GLU A 629 35.79 -96.81 -82.39
CA GLU A 629 37.17 -97.27 -82.62
C GLU A 629 37.29 -98.79 -82.51
N LEU A 630 36.58 -99.45 -81.59
CA LEU A 630 36.52 -100.91 -81.50
C LEU A 630 35.77 -101.53 -82.69
N ASP A 631 34.69 -100.91 -83.17
CA ASP A 631 33.92 -101.39 -84.32
C ASP A 631 34.67 -101.22 -85.66
N THR A 632 35.38 -100.10 -85.80
CA THR A 632 36.32 -99.88 -86.93
C THR A 632 37.54 -100.79 -86.85
N ARG A 633 38.05 -101.10 -85.65
CA ARG A 633 39.11 -102.12 -85.45
C ARG A 633 38.61 -103.54 -85.76
N LYS A 634 37.35 -103.84 -85.45
CA LYS A 634 36.68 -105.11 -85.83
C LYS A 634 36.52 -105.27 -87.34
N SER A 635 36.59 -104.17 -88.10
CA SER A 635 36.54 -104.16 -89.56
C SER A 635 37.89 -104.48 -90.25
N SER A 636 38.97 -104.73 -89.49
CA SER A 636 40.28 -105.16 -90.02
C SER A 636 40.75 -106.55 -89.56
N SER A 637 39.89 -107.32 -88.88
CA SER A 637 40.10 -108.74 -88.60
C SER A 637 38.89 -109.55 -89.05
N ASN A 638 38.92 -109.99 -90.31
CA ASN A 638 38.13 -111.13 -90.75
C ASN A 638 38.42 -112.32 -89.83
N VAL A 639 37.44 -112.77 -89.04
CA VAL A 639 37.00 -114.18 -88.88
C VAL A 639 35.81 -114.23 -87.91
N ASN A 640 34.77 -114.94 -88.35
CA ASN A 640 33.63 -115.48 -87.61
C ASN A 640 32.40 -114.61 -87.28
N ARG A 641 31.41 -114.77 -88.18
CA ARG A 641 30.02 -115.15 -87.92
C ARG A 641 29.56 -115.22 -86.45
N SER A 642 28.59 -114.35 -86.17
CA SER A 642 27.30 -114.63 -85.53
C SER A 642 27.29 -115.03 -84.05
N ARG A 643 26.89 -114.07 -83.21
CA ARG A 643 25.52 -114.03 -82.65
C ARG A 643 25.30 -112.75 -81.84
N TYR A 644 24.26 -112.01 -82.19
CA TYR A 644 23.63 -111.01 -81.34
C TYR A 644 23.23 -111.68 -80.03
N MET A 645 23.74 -111.17 -78.90
CA MET A 645 23.15 -111.26 -77.56
C MET A 645 23.94 -110.30 -76.65
N CYS A 646 23.58 -109.02 -76.68
CA CYS A 646 23.83 -108.10 -75.57
C CYS A 646 22.56 -108.11 -74.70
N TRP A 647 22.61 -108.67 -73.49
CA TRP A 647 23.05 -108.08 -72.21
C TRP A 647 22.07 -107.03 -71.65
N PRO A 648 21.91 -106.94 -70.31
CA PRO A 648 20.65 -107.23 -69.65
C PRO A 648 20.05 -105.98 -69.02
N TRP A 649 18.74 -105.81 -69.18
CA TRP A 649 17.96 -104.90 -68.36
C TRP A 649 17.92 -105.43 -66.91
N LEU A 650 18.77 -104.88 -66.05
CA LEU A 650 18.67 -105.09 -64.61
C LEU A 650 19.10 -103.84 -63.82
N TRP A 651 18.59 -102.66 -64.17
CA TRP A 651 18.76 -101.42 -63.37
C TRP A 651 17.48 -100.57 -63.26
N LEU A 652 16.32 -101.12 -63.60
CA LEU A 652 15.03 -100.60 -63.12
C LEU A 652 14.63 -101.47 -61.93
N GLY A 653 15.12 -101.11 -60.74
CA GLY A 653 14.73 -101.67 -59.46
C GLY A 653 13.26 -101.34 -59.15
N LEU A 654 12.37 -101.99 -59.89
CA LEU A 654 10.94 -102.07 -59.65
C LEU A 654 10.63 -103.52 -59.34
N ASP A 655 10.84 -103.91 -58.08
CA ASP A 655 10.13 -105.05 -57.52
C ASP A 655 8.68 -104.61 -57.25
N SER A 656 7.73 -105.34 -57.81
CA SER A 656 6.31 -105.10 -57.61
C SER A 656 5.60 -106.35 -57.07
N VAL A 657 4.85 -106.13 -55.98
CA VAL A 657 3.67 -106.87 -55.46
C VAL A 657 3.94 -108.07 -54.52
N GLY A 658 3.72 -107.94 -53.20
CA GLY A 658 2.48 -108.40 -52.51
C GLY A 658 2.68 -108.74 -51.00
N PRO A 659 1.62 -109.05 -50.21
CA PRO A 659 1.27 -108.36 -48.94
C PRO A 659 1.48 -109.10 -47.59
N ARG A 660 1.26 -108.33 -46.49
CA ARG A 660 0.89 -108.65 -45.07
C ARG A 660 1.98 -108.89 -43.98
N GLN A 661 2.03 -107.93 -43.03
CA GLN A 661 2.19 -107.93 -41.53
C GLN A 661 2.32 -109.28 -40.76
N PRO A 662 2.83 -109.35 -39.49
CA PRO A 662 2.84 -108.30 -38.44
C PRO A 662 4.05 -108.21 -37.46
N ASP A 663 3.94 -107.21 -36.56
CA ASP A 663 4.48 -107.03 -35.18
C ASP A 663 5.95 -106.63 -34.87
N THR A 664 6.07 -105.41 -34.28
CA THR A 664 6.91 -104.83 -33.19
C THR A 664 8.05 -105.64 -32.52
N PRO A 665 9.04 -105.03 -31.78
CA PRO A 665 9.20 -103.63 -31.32
C PRO A 665 10.63 -103.00 -31.43
N GLN A 666 10.72 -101.72 -31.05
CA GLN A 666 11.80 -101.05 -30.29
C GLN A 666 13.24 -100.80 -30.84
N HIS A 667 13.59 -99.51 -30.76
CA HIS A 667 14.79 -98.91 -30.13
C HIS A 667 15.97 -98.38 -30.98
N THR A 668 16.29 -97.09 -30.73
CA THR A 668 17.60 -96.39 -30.74
C THR A 668 18.36 -96.24 -32.08
N SER A 669 19.12 -95.18 -32.38
CA SER A 669 19.43 -93.85 -31.80
C SER A 669 20.57 -93.24 -32.63
N ASN A 670 20.62 -91.89 -32.70
CA ASN A 670 21.81 -91.02 -32.86
C ASN A 670 22.61 -91.07 -34.19
N GLU A 671 23.19 -90.01 -34.75
CA GLU A 671 23.44 -88.60 -34.38
C GLU A 671 23.99 -87.89 -35.65
N MET A 672 23.64 -86.62 -35.91
CA MET A 672 24.62 -85.53 -36.04
C MET A 672 23.92 -84.20 -36.34
N GLU A 673 24.12 -83.30 -35.38
CA GLU A 673 23.76 -81.89 -35.32
C GLU A 673 24.66 -81.05 -36.24
N LEU A 674 24.16 -79.91 -36.73
CA LEU A 674 24.94 -78.66 -36.76
C LEU A 674 23.99 -77.47 -36.56
N SER A 675 24.42 -76.60 -35.66
CA SER A 675 23.65 -75.64 -34.88
C SER A 675 23.48 -74.28 -35.57
N GLU A 676 22.39 -73.60 -35.19
CA GLU A 676 22.13 -72.17 -35.34
C GLU A 676 23.17 -71.30 -34.61
N PRO A 677 23.23 -69.99 -34.92
CA PRO A 677 23.51 -69.01 -33.90
C PRO A 677 22.41 -67.95 -33.77
N LEU A 678 21.99 -67.73 -32.52
CA LEU A 678 21.32 -66.53 -32.05
C LEU A 678 22.36 -65.41 -31.86
N LEU A 679 22.10 -64.26 -32.50
CA LEU A 679 22.05 -62.93 -31.88
C LEU A 679 21.25 -61.99 -32.77
#